data_AF-A0A553PS22-F1
#
_entry.id   AF-A0A553PS22-F1
#
_cell.length_a   1.000
_cell.length_b   1.000
_cell.length_c   1.000
_cell.angle_alpha   90.00
_cell.angle_beta   90.00
_cell.angle_gamma   90.00
#
_symmetry.space_group_name_H-M   'P 1'
#
loop_
_entity.id
_entity.type
_entity.pdbx_description
1 polymer ?
#
loop_
_entity_poly.entity_id
_entity_poly.type
_entity_poly.pdbx_seq_one_letter_code
_entity_poly.pdbx_strand_id
1 'polypeptide(L)'
;MVWNKLSLVLGFALIGLTLGMSIREAILKADEELAAERRFMKSLPKPANRKGKKWTRDADIIDTHKFYPEEMLIAQIEGTMHDMYNLGGVPGGMAESCPHLPMANFACSDEAENMECDPNAHYRTVTGICNNLEHPTFGAASTKLKRLLPPAYADLKGQPRGTRFSSLANNFDLNFPFQSGDCASNPAAVLPNPRFVSTNFHPDADKPTNQLTHMFTQLAQFVDHDISISPEIEAERCCEHFTDDECFPIFVPSTDTFFGVAVNRDDLPSARSPRFPMERMDQSLMAEEAWRNLVQNATKMRSGSSETGNFQGPTTNGEVTCLEFTRSTAFCEAVHTGPREQMNAITAFLDASTVYGSSTELASLLRDDCDGLMKVTKTATGKELLPELQFDGEVQFLAGDSRATEMGALAGMHTVLLREHNRIARGMKALRPDWDDETLFQKTRRIVIGEWQNIVFGEFLSAMLGESVVHDHDLGTDGNAAYDQTVDATVANGFSTGAFRFGHSMIEGLIAVYSLANPPTEVDTLMVKDTFFDLTQYHKDNGLGMERLLNGLLNQDAQAFDRFVADDVTNFLFQNNNGGIGQDLIARNIQRGRDHGIPGYNDWREFCNMPSACSWDNPPAEISQENWEQLKNIYVNPSDIDLFAGGMAERAFADGILGRTFSCIISNQFQRLKFGDRFFFTNTANPFPFSQTEKDILRKRHLADVICDNTDIEVLPKMALKRNSPALKCRDAFQLDLAPFVH
;
A
#
# COMPACT_ATOMS: atom_id res chain seq x y z
N MET A 1 -48.13 30.47 17.94
CA MET A 1 -48.07 29.13 17.32
C MET A 1 -47.24 29.26 16.05
N VAL A 2 -45.95 29.00 16.13
CA VAL A 2 -45.09 28.85 14.96
C VAL A 2 -44.62 27.41 15.03
N TRP A 3 -45.29 26.54 14.27
CA TRP A 3 -44.75 25.22 13.99
C TRP A 3 -43.50 25.43 13.14
N ASN A 4 -42.39 24.77 13.49
CA ASN A 4 -41.17 24.84 12.71
C ASN A 4 -41.47 24.31 11.30
N LYS A 5 -41.28 25.12 10.26
CA LYS A 5 -41.65 24.79 8.88
C LYS A 5 -40.96 23.50 8.38
N LEU A 6 -39.78 23.20 8.92
CA LEU A 6 -39.06 21.95 8.68
C LEU A 6 -39.88 20.72 9.11
N SER A 7 -40.57 20.80 10.25
CA SER A 7 -41.42 19.72 10.78
C SER A 7 -42.69 19.50 9.96
N LEU A 8 -43.20 20.54 9.29
CA LEU A 8 -44.33 20.44 8.38
C LEU A 8 -43.94 19.79 7.04
N VAL A 9 -42.79 20.19 6.47
CA VAL A 9 -42.25 19.59 5.24
C VAL A 9 -41.88 18.12 5.46
N LEU A 10 -41.22 17.80 6.59
CA LEU A 10 -40.93 16.41 6.98
C LEU A 10 -42.21 15.59 7.18
N GLY A 11 -43.25 16.18 7.79
CA GLY A 11 -44.55 15.51 7.98
C GLY A 11 -45.24 15.14 6.67
N PHE A 12 -45.27 16.06 5.69
CA PHE A 12 -45.86 15.78 4.37
C PHE A 12 -45.01 14.82 3.52
N ALA A 13 -43.67 14.91 3.62
CA ALA A 13 -42.76 14.01 2.92
C ALA A 13 -42.87 12.56 3.44
N LEU A 14 -42.97 12.37 4.76
CA LEU A 14 -43.20 11.06 5.38
C LEU A 14 -44.54 10.44 4.95
N ILE A 15 -45.61 11.23 4.88
CA ILE A 15 -46.92 10.75 4.41
C ILE A 15 -46.85 10.33 2.94
N GLY A 16 -46.15 11.09 2.09
CA GLY A 16 -45.94 10.73 0.67
C GLY A 16 -45.16 9.42 0.49
N LEU A 17 -44.09 9.21 1.27
CA LEU A 17 -43.28 7.99 1.22
C LEU A 17 -44.04 6.75 1.70
N THR A 18 -44.90 6.88 2.73
CA THR A 18 -45.78 5.78 3.17
C THR A 18 -46.86 5.40 2.14
N LEU A 19 -47.12 6.27 1.16
CA LEU A 19 -48.05 6.04 0.05
C LEU A 19 -47.35 5.62 -1.25
N GLY A 20 -46.04 5.31 -1.20
CA GLY A 20 -45.27 4.76 -2.32
C GLY A 20 -44.75 5.79 -3.33
N MET A 21 -44.72 7.08 -2.99
CA MET A 21 -44.15 8.13 -3.84
C MET A 21 -42.61 8.14 -3.73
N SER A 22 -41.91 8.52 -4.80
CA SER A 22 -40.48 8.81 -4.71
C SER A 22 -40.21 10.06 -3.86
N ILE A 23 -39.01 10.16 -3.26
CA ILE A 23 -38.60 11.31 -2.42
C ILE A 23 -38.81 12.64 -3.17
N ARG A 24 -38.48 12.67 -4.46
CA ARG A 24 -38.64 13.85 -5.32
C ARG A 24 -40.10 14.25 -5.51
N GLU A 25 -41.00 13.29 -5.69
CA GLU A 25 -42.44 13.55 -5.81
C GLU A 25 -43.07 14.01 -4.50
N ALA A 26 -42.61 13.47 -3.38
CA ALA A 26 -43.09 13.85 -2.04
C ALA A 26 -42.70 15.29 -1.68
N ILE A 27 -41.48 15.73 -2.03
CA ILE A 27 -40.99 17.10 -1.83
C ILE A 27 -41.76 18.09 -2.71
N LEU A 28 -41.95 17.79 -3.99
CA LEU A 28 -42.70 18.66 -4.91
C LEU A 28 -44.15 18.88 -4.46
N LYS A 29 -44.80 17.84 -3.94
CA LYS A 29 -46.18 17.92 -3.44
C LYS A 29 -46.29 18.71 -2.13
N ALA A 30 -45.29 18.62 -1.26
CA ALA A 30 -45.22 19.44 -0.04
C ALA A 30 -45.05 20.94 -0.37
N ASP A 31 -44.28 21.25 -1.42
CA ASP A 31 -44.08 22.64 -1.87
C ASP A 31 -45.34 23.26 -2.50
N GLU A 32 -46.16 22.48 -3.21
CA GLU A 32 -47.46 22.93 -3.71
C GLU A 32 -48.44 23.29 -2.58
N GLU A 33 -48.49 22.49 -1.51
CA GLU A 33 -49.33 22.74 -0.33
C GLU A 33 -48.89 24.01 0.44
N LEU A 34 -47.58 24.18 0.62
CA LEU A 34 -46.99 25.39 1.22
C LEU A 34 -47.26 26.66 0.38
N ALA A 35 -47.31 26.53 -0.94
CA ALA A 35 -47.68 27.63 -1.83
C ALA A 35 -49.17 28.00 -1.72
N ALA A 36 -50.06 27.04 -1.45
CA ALA A 36 -51.48 27.28 -1.19
C ALA A 36 -51.70 28.02 0.15
N GLU A 37 -50.97 27.63 1.19
CA GLU A 37 -51.03 28.25 2.52
C GLU A 37 -50.54 29.72 2.52
N ARG A 38 -49.50 30.02 1.73
CA ARG A 38 -49.02 31.40 1.50
C ARG A 38 -50.06 32.30 0.83
N ARG A 39 -50.90 31.76 -0.07
CA ARG A 39 -52.00 32.51 -0.70
C ARG A 39 -53.12 32.79 0.31
N PHE A 40 -53.44 31.83 1.16
CA PHE A 40 -54.42 31.99 2.24
C PHE A 40 -54.00 33.06 3.25
N MET A 41 -52.74 33.06 3.70
CA MET A 41 -52.24 34.05 4.67
C MET A 41 -52.21 35.48 4.12
N LYS A 42 -52.03 35.65 2.80
CA LYS A 42 -52.11 36.97 2.14
C LYS A 42 -53.54 37.50 2.02
N SER A 43 -54.55 36.66 2.21
CA SER A 43 -55.97 37.02 2.08
C SER A 43 -56.61 37.52 3.39
N LEU A 44 -55.90 37.44 4.52
CA LEU A 44 -56.42 37.84 5.83
C LEU A 44 -56.43 39.38 6.02
N PRO A 45 -57.50 39.97 6.58
CA PRO A 45 -57.60 41.41 6.83
C PRO A 45 -56.70 41.91 7.97
N LYS A 46 -56.19 43.14 7.84
CA LYS A 46 -55.21 43.76 8.77
C LYS A 46 -55.81 44.06 10.15
N PRO A 47 -55.14 43.72 11.28
CA PRO A 47 -55.61 44.11 12.62
C PRO A 47 -55.32 45.59 12.95
N ALA A 48 -56.23 46.19 13.72
CA ALA A 48 -56.17 47.60 14.13
C ALA A 48 -55.10 47.88 15.21
N ASN A 49 -54.40 49.01 15.04
CA ASN A 49 -53.27 49.47 15.85
C ASN A 49 -53.57 49.62 17.35
N ARG A 50 -52.79 48.96 18.21
CA ARG A 50 -52.59 49.38 19.62
C ARG A 50 -51.18 49.93 19.80
N LYS A 51 -51.16 51.14 20.39
CA LYS A 51 -50.06 52.09 20.62
C LYS A 51 -48.70 51.43 20.92
N GLY A 52 -47.68 51.82 20.15
CA GLY A 52 -46.29 51.88 20.63
C GLY A 52 -45.22 51.10 19.88
N LYS A 53 -45.56 50.24 18.89
CA LYS A 53 -44.55 49.59 18.04
C LYS A 53 -44.91 49.77 16.56
N LYS A 54 -44.02 50.40 15.79
CA LYS A 54 -44.05 50.40 14.32
C LYS A 54 -43.82 48.96 13.87
N TRP A 55 -44.83 48.34 13.26
CA TRP A 55 -44.60 47.18 12.39
C TRP A 55 -44.31 47.73 10.99
N THR A 56 -43.04 47.81 10.62
CA THR A 56 -42.62 47.97 9.23
C THR A 56 -42.71 46.61 8.57
N ARG A 57 -43.39 46.54 7.42
CA ARG A 57 -43.76 45.30 6.71
C ARG A 57 -42.57 44.62 5.98
N ASP A 58 -41.34 45.06 6.24
CA ASP A 58 -40.13 44.65 5.50
C ASP A 58 -39.08 43.95 6.38
N ALA A 59 -39.44 43.55 7.60
CA ALA A 59 -38.67 42.61 8.40
C ALA A 59 -39.54 41.37 8.63
N ASP A 60 -39.00 40.19 8.36
CA ASP A 60 -39.61 38.85 8.47
C ASP A 60 -40.31 38.27 7.23
N ILE A 61 -39.94 38.74 6.03
CA ILE A 61 -39.81 37.82 4.89
C ILE A 61 -38.32 37.58 4.71
N ILE A 62 -37.78 36.60 5.44
CA ILE A 62 -36.49 36.03 5.08
C ILE A 62 -36.69 35.40 3.70
N ASP A 63 -36.01 35.98 2.72
CA ASP A 63 -35.84 35.43 1.38
C ASP A 63 -35.04 34.12 1.52
N THR A 64 -35.72 32.99 1.62
CA THR A 64 -35.13 31.68 1.92
C THR A 64 -34.36 31.08 0.74
N HIS A 65 -34.20 31.78 -0.38
CA HIS A 65 -33.32 31.32 -1.46
C HIS A 65 -31.85 31.72 -1.28
N LYS A 66 -31.47 32.33 -0.15
CA LYS A 66 -30.08 32.76 0.08
C LYS A 66 -29.29 32.04 1.17
N PHE A 67 -29.83 31.03 1.85
CA PHE A 67 -29.09 30.42 2.97
C PHE A 67 -29.01 28.91 3.08
N TYR A 68 -29.66 28.12 2.22
CA TYR A 68 -29.39 26.68 2.13
C TYR A 68 -29.61 26.22 0.69
N PRO A 69 -28.58 25.75 -0.05
CA PRO A 69 -28.77 25.03 -1.30
C PRO A 69 -29.61 23.77 -1.05
N GLU A 70 -30.41 23.31 -2.03
CA GLU A 70 -31.19 22.05 -1.96
C GLU A 70 -30.34 20.86 -1.44
N GLU A 71 -29.04 20.87 -1.73
CA GLU A 71 -28.03 19.90 -1.33
C GLU A 71 -27.82 19.81 0.20
N MET A 72 -27.91 20.92 0.95
CA MET A 72 -27.80 20.90 2.42
C MET A 72 -29.06 20.35 3.09
N LEU A 73 -30.23 20.57 2.50
CA LEU A 73 -31.49 20.04 3.04
C LEU A 73 -31.53 18.52 2.89
N ILE A 74 -30.98 17.98 1.79
CA ILE A 74 -30.84 16.54 1.54
C ILE A 74 -29.83 15.93 2.52
N ALA A 75 -28.64 16.52 2.69
CA ALA A 75 -27.63 16.03 3.62
C ALA A 75 -28.11 16.02 5.09
N GLN A 76 -28.97 16.97 5.47
CA GLN A 76 -29.52 17.04 6.83
C GLN A 76 -30.69 16.07 7.02
N ILE A 77 -31.43 15.72 5.96
CA ILE A 77 -32.42 14.63 5.96
C ILE A 77 -31.72 13.27 6.04
N GLU A 78 -30.62 13.07 5.31
CA GLU A 78 -29.79 11.86 5.35
C GLU A 78 -29.13 11.68 6.73
N GLY A 79 -28.59 12.75 7.31
CA GLY A 79 -28.03 12.74 8.66
C GLY A 79 -29.08 12.45 9.75
N THR A 80 -30.30 12.98 9.61
CA THR A 80 -31.38 12.70 10.60
C THR A 80 -31.95 11.29 10.43
N MET A 81 -31.92 10.71 9.22
CA MET A 81 -32.27 9.31 8.99
C MET A 81 -31.23 8.34 9.56
N HIS A 82 -29.94 8.71 9.54
CA HIS A 82 -28.87 7.96 10.20
C HIS A 82 -29.08 7.88 11.72
N ASP A 83 -29.53 8.99 12.34
CA ASP A 83 -29.79 9.03 13.79
C ASP A 83 -31.12 8.35 14.21
N MET A 84 -32.12 8.29 13.31
CA MET A 84 -33.40 7.61 13.60
C MET A 84 -33.32 6.09 13.49
N TYR A 85 -32.36 5.53 12.74
CA TYR A 85 -32.17 4.07 12.63
C TYR A 85 -31.65 3.43 13.93
N ASN A 86 -31.13 4.21 14.87
CA ASN A 86 -30.56 3.74 16.14
C ASN A 86 -31.55 3.66 17.32
N LEU A 87 -32.85 3.95 17.12
CA LEU A 87 -33.83 3.93 18.22
C LEU A 87 -35.08 3.09 17.89
N GLY A 88 -34.95 1.76 18.04
CA GLY A 88 -36.00 0.90 18.63
C GLY A 88 -37.12 0.30 17.75
N GLY A 89 -36.96 -0.99 17.40
CA GLY A 89 -37.89 -2.08 17.76
C GLY A 89 -39.18 -2.35 16.96
N VAL A 90 -39.47 -3.66 16.84
CA VAL A 90 -40.71 -4.40 16.50
C VAL A 90 -40.98 -4.74 15.00
N PRO A 91 -41.76 -5.80 14.65
CA PRO A 91 -41.24 -7.12 14.27
C PRO A 91 -41.78 -7.68 12.92
N GLY A 92 -41.03 -8.63 12.33
CA GLY A 92 -41.61 -9.72 11.53
C GLY A 92 -41.43 -9.67 10.01
N GLY A 93 -40.44 -10.43 9.53
CA GLY A 93 -40.56 -11.29 8.35
C GLY A 93 -40.42 -10.64 6.97
N MET A 94 -39.19 -10.50 6.49
CA MET A 94 -38.75 -10.80 5.11
C MET A 94 -37.21 -10.66 5.02
N ALA A 95 -36.57 -11.76 4.60
CA ALA A 95 -35.21 -11.93 4.07
C ALA A 95 -34.06 -11.02 4.57
N GLU A 96 -33.10 -11.66 5.24
CA GLU A 96 -31.80 -11.14 5.69
C GLU A 96 -31.03 -10.44 4.55
N SER A 97 -30.89 -9.12 4.67
CA SER A 97 -29.77 -8.38 4.09
C SER A 97 -28.81 -8.01 5.23
N CYS A 98 -27.63 -8.63 5.27
CA CYS A 98 -26.53 -8.19 6.14
C CYS A 98 -26.19 -6.73 5.82
N PRO A 99 -26.11 -5.82 6.80
CA PRO A 99 -25.53 -4.51 6.57
C PRO A 99 -24.02 -4.69 6.41
N HIS A 100 -23.50 -4.37 5.23
CA HIS A 100 -22.06 -4.31 4.97
C HIS A 100 -21.45 -3.16 5.79
N LEU A 101 -20.72 -3.50 6.85
CA LEU A 101 -19.80 -2.57 7.49
C LEU A 101 -18.57 -2.42 6.58
N PRO A 102 -18.03 -1.20 6.36
CA PRO A 102 -16.74 -1.04 5.68
C PRO A 102 -15.68 -1.89 6.39
N MET A 103 -14.81 -2.60 5.66
CA MET A 103 -13.83 -3.53 6.26
C MET A 103 -12.95 -2.89 7.35
N ALA A 104 -12.65 -1.59 7.24
CA ALA A 104 -11.93 -0.84 8.27
C ALA A 104 -12.69 -0.79 9.61
N ASN A 105 -14.03 -0.77 9.62
CA ASN A 105 -14.84 -0.84 10.83
C ASN A 105 -15.06 -2.28 11.30
N PHE A 106 -15.07 -3.26 10.39
CA PHE A 106 -15.17 -4.68 10.75
C PHE A 106 -13.93 -5.14 11.52
N ALA A 107 -12.72 -4.83 11.05
CA ALA A 107 -11.48 -5.19 11.76
C ALA A 107 -11.33 -4.53 13.15
N CYS A 108 -12.12 -3.49 13.43
CA CYS A 108 -12.16 -2.79 14.71
C CYS A 108 -13.24 -3.31 15.68
N SER A 109 -14.06 -4.29 15.27
CA SER A 109 -15.17 -4.78 16.09
C SER A 109 -14.80 -6.06 16.83
N ASP A 110 -15.39 -6.24 18.02
CA ASP A 110 -15.32 -7.52 18.76
C ASP A 110 -15.88 -8.68 17.91
N GLU A 111 -16.68 -8.40 16.88
CA GLU A 111 -17.28 -9.41 15.99
C GLU A 111 -16.22 -10.06 15.07
N ALA A 112 -15.21 -9.31 14.62
CA ALA A 112 -14.15 -9.87 13.79
C ALA A 112 -13.22 -10.81 14.55
N GLU A 113 -12.95 -10.53 15.84
CA GLU A 113 -12.15 -11.40 16.68
C GLU A 113 -12.90 -12.68 17.11
N ASN A 114 -14.24 -12.62 17.19
CA ASN A 114 -15.08 -13.72 17.66
C ASN A 114 -15.81 -14.48 16.53
N MET A 115 -15.43 -14.28 15.26
CA MET A 115 -16.10 -14.94 14.15
C MET A 115 -15.82 -16.46 14.11
N GLU A 116 -16.84 -17.25 13.77
CA GLU A 116 -16.68 -18.69 13.56
C GLU A 116 -16.09 -18.97 12.17
N CYS A 117 -14.90 -19.58 12.15
CA CYS A 117 -14.21 -19.99 10.92
C CYS A 117 -14.55 -21.44 10.55
N ASP A 118 -14.72 -21.73 9.26
CA ASP A 118 -14.86 -23.12 8.79
C ASP A 118 -13.50 -23.84 8.85
N PRO A 119 -13.31 -24.81 9.76
CA PRO A 119 -12.07 -25.57 9.85
C PRO A 119 -11.84 -26.43 8.61
N ASN A 120 -12.87 -26.71 7.80
CA ASN A 120 -12.80 -27.50 6.58
C ASN A 120 -12.68 -26.65 5.30
N ALA A 121 -12.44 -25.34 5.41
CA ALA A 121 -12.28 -24.50 4.23
C ALA A 121 -11.18 -25.03 3.30
N HIS A 122 -11.52 -25.23 2.02
CA HIS A 122 -10.61 -25.77 1.01
C HIS A 122 -9.57 -24.75 0.54
N TYR A 123 -9.95 -23.47 0.55
CA TYR A 123 -9.19 -22.39 -0.03
C TYR A 123 -9.10 -21.20 0.93
N ARG A 124 -8.07 -20.39 0.73
CA ARG A 124 -7.87 -19.13 1.43
C ARG A 124 -8.99 -18.15 1.06
N THR A 125 -9.48 -17.39 2.02
CA THR A 125 -10.26 -16.19 1.73
C THR A 125 -9.39 -15.17 0.99
N VAL A 126 -10.02 -14.24 0.26
CA VAL A 126 -9.29 -13.15 -0.41
C VAL A 126 -8.75 -12.15 0.62
N THR A 127 -9.44 -11.98 1.74
CA THR A 127 -9.08 -11.03 2.80
C THR A 127 -8.06 -11.58 3.79
N GLY A 128 -7.66 -12.85 3.69
CA GLY A 128 -6.78 -13.53 4.65
C GLY A 128 -7.46 -13.94 5.97
N ILE A 129 -8.71 -13.54 6.19
CA ILE A 129 -9.51 -13.92 7.36
C ILE A 129 -9.65 -15.44 7.45
N CYS A 130 -9.68 -15.97 8.68
CA CYS A 130 -9.83 -17.39 8.99
C CYS A 130 -8.68 -18.28 8.52
N ASN A 131 -7.50 -17.70 8.21
CA ASN A 131 -6.28 -18.49 8.13
C ASN A 131 -6.01 -19.16 9.48
N ASN A 132 -6.00 -18.36 10.55
CA ASN A 132 -5.95 -18.84 11.92
C ASN A 132 -7.39 -19.06 12.44
N LEU A 133 -7.66 -20.24 13.01
CA LEU A 133 -9.01 -20.61 13.46
C LEU A 133 -9.33 -20.12 14.90
N GLU A 134 -8.31 -19.77 15.69
CA GLU A 134 -8.46 -19.24 17.05
C GLU A 134 -8.46 -17.71 17.07
N HIS A 135 -7.70 -17.11 16.15
CA HIS A 135 -7.58 -15.66 15.97
C HIS A 135 -7.83 -15.30 14.50
N PRO A 136 -9.10 -15.21 14.07
CA PRO A 136 -9.50 -15.09 12.66
C PRO A 136 -8.85 -13.94 11.88
N THR A 137 -8.41 -12.89 12.57
CA THR A 137 -7.82 -11.67 12.00
C THR A 137 -6.29 -11.71 11.88
N PHE A 138 -5.60 -12.72 12.41
CA PHE A 138 -4.14 -12.82 12.30
C PHE A 138 -3.70 -12.93 10.84
N GLY A 139 -3.01 -11.89 10.36
CA GLY A 139 -2.56 -11.76 8.97
C GLY A 139 -3.64 -11.34 7.97
N ALA A 140 -4.86 -11.04 8.42
CA ALA A 140 -5.93 -10.54 7.54
C ALA A 140 -5.66 -9.10 7.07
N ALA A 141 -6.20 -8.76 5.90
CA ALA A 141 -6.15 -7.41 5.35
C ALA A 141 -6.93 -6.41 6.20
N SER A 142 -6.54 -5.13 6.11
CA SER A 142 -7.13 -4.01 6.86
C SER A 142 -7.08 -4.18 8.38
N THR A 143 -6.07 -4.91 8.89
CA THR A 143 -5.84 -5.10 10.34
C THR A 143 -4.60 -4.35 10.81
N LYS A 144 -4.48 -4.21 12.13
CA LYS A 144 -3.33 -3.56 12.78
C LYS A 144 -2.01 -4.25 12.45
N LEU A 145 -0.95 -3.48 12.19
CA LEU A 145 0.41 -4.02 12.16
C LEU A 145 0.85 -4.52 13.55
N LYS A 146 1.61 -5.61 13.59
CA LYS A 146 2.13 -6.14 14.86
C LYS A 146 3.27 -5.27 15.39
N ARG A 147 3.27 -5.00 16.70
CA ARG A 147 4.42 -4.46 17.43
C ARG A 147 5.28 -5.60 17.98
N LEU A 148 6.52 -5.72 17.50
CA LEU A 148 7.54 -6.57 18.14
C LEU A 148 8.23 -5.85 19.30
N LEU A 149 8.27 -4.52 19.22
CA LEU A 149 8.73 -3.62 20.28
C LEU A 149 7.65 -2.54 20.51
N PRO A 150 7.51 -2.01 21.74
CA PRO A 150 6.60 -0.90 22.02
C PRO A 150 6.85 0.30 21.10
N PRO A 151 5.82 1.06 20.72
CA PRO A 151 5.99 2.26 19.88
C PRO A 151 6.75 3.37 20.62
N ALA A 152 7.68 4.02 19.91
CA ALA A 152 8.50 5.12 20.39
C ALA A 152 7.96 6.46 19.86
N TYR A 153 6.87 6.94 20.43
CA TYR A 153 6.32 8.29 20.18
C TYR A 153 6.83 9.31 21.20
N ALA A 154 6.95 10.58 20.79
CA ALA A 154 7.43 11.67 21.65
C ALA A 154 6.52 11.92 22.87
N ASP A 155 5.22 11.67 22.73
CA ASP A 155 4.20 11.86 23.76
C ASP A 155 3.62 10.53 24.30
N LEU A 156 4.24 9.39 23.95
CA LEU A 156 3.75 8.02 24.21
C LEU A 156 2.39 7.68 23.59
N LYS A 157 1.78 8.60 22.84
CA LYS A 157 0.49 8.39 22.20
C LYS A 157 0.68 8.27 20.70
N GLY A 158 0.97 9.35 20.00
CA GLY A 158 1.02 9.32 18.55
C GLY A 158 1.82 10.43 17.92
N GLN A 159 2.41 11.33 18.70
CA GLN A 159 3.22 12.41 18.16
C GLN A 159 4.59 11.88 17.74
N PRO A 160 4.96 11.97 16.44
CA PRO A 160 6.23 11.46 15.94
C PRO A 160 7.45 12.09 16.65
N ARG A 161 8.54 11.32 16.76
CA ARG A 161 9.83 11.84 17.28
C ARG A 161 10.42 12.87 16.32
N GLY A 162 11.16 13.84 16.86
CA GLY A 162 11.81 14.90 16.06
C GLY A 162 10.87 16.02 15.58
N THR A 163 9.61 16.06 16.01
CA THR A 163 8.67 17.18 15.76
C THR A 163 9.04 18.41 16.58
N ARG A 164 8.58 19.62 16.22
CA ARG A 164 8.80 20.84 17.03
C ARG A 164 8.25 20.69 18.47
N PHE A 165 7.21 19.88 18.67
CA PHE A 165 6.62 19.58 19.97
C PHE A 165 7.51 18.72 20.88
N SER A 166 8.46 17.96 20.32
CA SER A 166 9.44 17.22 21.12
C SER A 166 10.31 18.15 21.99
N SER A 167 10.57 19.38 21.54
CA SER A 167 11.26 20.41 22.33
C SER A 167 10.44 20.95 23.52
N LEU A 168 9.10 20.88 23.45
CA LEU A 168 8.20 21.29 24.54
C LEU A 168 7.99 20.14 25.54
N ALA A 169 8.07 18.88 25.10
CA ALA A 169 8.04 17.70 25.96
C ALA A 169 9.27 17.63 26.89
N ASN A 170 10.41 18.23 26.51
CA ASN A 170 11.59 18.39 27.40
C ASN A 170 11.31 19.18 28.69
N ASN A 171 10.18 19.88 28.80
CA ASN A 171 9.77 20.59 30.03
C ASN A 171 8.83 19.79 30.94
N PHE A 172 8.38 18.61 30.52
CA PHE A 172 7.61 17.70 31.36
C PHE A 172 8.47 16.50 31.73
N ASP A 173 8.67 16.27 33.02
CA ASP A 173 9.35 15.10 33.59
C ASP A 173 8.44 13.87 33.40
N LEU A 174 8.27 13.45 32.15
CA LEU A 174 7.54 12.25 31.79
C LEU A 174 8.46 11.07 32.12
N ASN A 175 8.21 10.41 33.24
CA ASN A 175 8.82 9.11 33.54
C ASN A 175 8.37 8.11 32.47
N PHE A 176 9.15 7.98 31.39
CA PHE A 176 8.93 6.98 30.34
C PHE A 176 9.21 5.58 30.92
N PRO A 177 8.20 4.70 31.09
CA PRO A 177 8.35 3.46 31.84
C PRO A 177 9.13 2.36 31.10
N PHE A 178 9.67 2.63 29.91
CA PHE A 178 10.32 1.66 29.03
C PHE A 178 11.79 2.00 28.67
N GLN A 179 12.46 2.86 29.45
CA GLN A 179 13.90 3.12 29.33
C GLN A 179 14.76 1.99 29.95
N SER A 180 14.55 0.74 29.54
CA SER A 180 15.41 -0.38 29.98
C SER A 180 16.44 -0.69 28.91
N GLY A 181 17.63 -0.09 29.03
CA GLY A 181 18.81 -0.35 28.21
C GLY A 181 20.01 0.46 28.72
N ASP A 182 21.23 0.01 28.46
CA ASP A 182 22.47 0.61 28.99
C ASP A 182 22.67 2.09 28.56
N CYS A 183 21.95 2.54 27.52
CA CYS A 183 21.94 3.92 27.01
C CYS A 183 20.65 4.24 26.22
N ALA A 184 19.48 4.20 26.88
CA ALA A 184 18.18 4.37 26.24
C ALA A 184 18.07 5.65 25.36
N SER A 185 17.40 5.51 24.20
CA SER A 185 17.06 6.65 23.35
C SER A 185 16.10 7.59 24.08
N ASN A 186 16.27 8.91 23.92
CA ASN A 186 15.33 9.88 24.47
C ASN A 186 14.26 10.20 23.42
N PRO A 187 12.97 9.84 23.61
CA PRO A 187 11.92 10.12 22.64
C PRO A 187 11.69 11.62 22.38
N ALA A 188 12.11 12.48 23.31
CA ALA A 188 12.09 13.94 23.19
C ALA A 188 13.40 14.53 22.62
N ALA A 189 14.36 13.70 22.20
CA ALA A 189 15.58 14.14 21.55
C ALA A 189 15.28 14.90 20.26
N VAL A 190 16.09 15.94 20.01
CA VAL A 190 16.11 16.60 18.70
C VAL A 190 16.80 15.65 17.72
N LEU A 191 16.01 15.05 16.84
CA LEU A 191 16.51 14.15 15.79
C LEU A 191 16.98 14.95 14.57
N PRO A 192 17.99 14.46 13.82
CA PRO A 192 18.42 15.10 12.58
C PRO A 192 17.28 15.13 11.56
N ASN A 193 17.28 16.16 10.73
CA ASN A 193 16.32 16.29 9.64
C ASN A 193 16.45 15.08 8.66
N PRO A 194 15.35 14.41 8.26
CA PRO A 194 15.42 13.23 7.38
C PRO A 194 16.13 13.47 6.05
N ARG A 195 15.93 14.64 5.43
CA ARG A 195 16.62 15.03 4.18
C ARG A 195 18.11 15.27 4.41
N PHE A 196 18.47 15.79 5.57
CA PHE A 196 19.88 15.90 5.96
C PHE A 196 20.53 14.52 6.13
N VAL A 197 19.84 13.56 6.77
CA VAL A 197 20.33 12.18 6.88
C VAL A 197 20.48 11.55 5.48
N SER A 198 19.46 11.69 4.62
CA SER A 198 19.49 11.21 3.23
C SER A 198 20.71 11.73 2.47
N THR A 199 20.88 13.05 2.38
CA THR A 199 21.96 13.67 1.58
C THR A 199 23.37 13.45 2.13
N ASN A 200 23.54 13.23 3.45
CA ASN A 200 24.87 13.12 4.07
C ASN A 200 25.27 11.66 4.37
N PHE A 201 24.32 10.78 4.69
CA PHE A 201 24.60 9.36 4.92
C PHE A 201 24.41 8.51 3.67
N HIS A 202 23.42 8.86 2.84
CA HIS A 202 23.01 8.13 1.66
C HIS A 202 23.27 8.90 0.34
N PRO A 203 24.51 9.34 0.06
CA PRO A 203 24.81 9.99 -1.21
C PRO A 203 24.72 9.00 -2.37
N ASP A 204 24.57 9.54 -3.58
CA ASP A 204 24.68 8.76 -4.80
C ASP A 204 26.10 8.20 -5.01
N ALA A 205 26.16 6.92 -5.32
CA ALA A 205 27.34 6.26 -5.83
C ALA A 205 26.96 4.99 -6.59
N ASP A 206 27.48 4.86 -7.81
CA ASP A 206 27.35 3.64 -8.61
C ASP A 206 28.26 2.52 -8.07
N LYS A 207 27.65 1.54 -7.40
CA LYS A 207 28.28 0.40 -6.74
C LYS A 207 27.51 -0.90 -7.01
N PRO A 208 27.50 -1.38 -8.27
CA PRO A 208 26.78 -2.60 -8.62
C PRO A 208 27.38 -3.83 -7.92
N THR A 209 26.52 -4.75 -7.49
CA THR A 209 26.94 -6.05 -6.97
C THR A 209 27.03 -7.07 -8.09
N ASN A 210 28.14 -7.81 -8.14
CA ASN A 210 28.32 -8.90 -9.10
C ASN A 210 27.67 -10.22 -8.64
N GLN A 211 26.87 -10.19 -7.58
CA GLN A 211 26.21 -11.37 -7.01
C GLN A 211 24.77 -11.51 -7.51
N LEU A 212 24.08 -10.38 -7.70
CA LEU A 212 22.63 -10.34 -7.94
C LEU A 212 22.31 -9.58 -9.22
N THR A 213 21.31 -10.06 -9.94
CA THR A 213 20.72 -9.35 -11.08
C THR A 213 19.77 -8.27 -10.57
N HIS A 214 19.47 -7.26 -11.39
CA HIS A 214 18.50 -6.22 -11.04
C HIS A 214 17.07 -6.78 -10.87
N MET A 215 16.80 -7.98 -11.41
CA MET A 215 15.58 -8.75 -11.11
C MET A 215 15.41 -9.05 -9.62
N PHE A 216 16.49 -9.16 -8.84
CA PHE A 216 16.40 -9.30 -7.39
C PHE A 216 15.74 -8.07 -6.73
N THR A 217 16.15 -6.86 -7.11
CA THR A 217 15.54 -5.62 -6.59
C THR A 217 14.06 -5.54 -6.97
N GLN A 218 13.72 -5.87 -8.22
CA GLN A 218 12.33 -5.88 -8.68
C GLN A 218 11.49 -6.92 -7.94
N LEU A 219 12.03 -8.12 -7.69
CA LEU A 219 11.33 -9.17 -6.94
C LEU A 219 11.16 -8.76 -5.47
N ALA A 220 12.14 -8.10 -4.86
CA ALA A 220 12.02 -7.59 -3.49
C ALA A 220 10.84 -6.62 -3.34
N GLN A 221 10.69 -5.68 -4.28
CA GLN A 221 9.53 -4.78 -4.33
C GLN A 221 8.22 -5.56 -4.50
N PHE A 222 8.19 -6.54 -5.40
CA PHE A 222 6.99 -7.33 -5.66
C PHE A 222 6.58 -8.21 -4.45
N VAL A 223 7.55 -8.75 -3.70
CA VAL A 223 7.32 -9.47 -2.44
C VAL A 223 6.80 -8.53 -1.35
N ASP A 224 7.36 -7.32 -1.22
CA ASP A 224 6.83 -6.31 -0.28
C ASP A 224 5.36 -6.00 -0.60
N HIS A 225 5.04 -5.87 -1.88
CA HIS A 225 3.70 -5.56 -2.34
C HIS A 225 2.67 -6.68 -2.13
N ASP A 226 3.11 -7.91 -1.86
CA ASP A 226 2.22 -9.02 -1.49
C ASP A 226 1.98 -9.11 0.02
N ILE A 227 2.88 -8.53 0.83
CA ILE A 227 2.87 -8.70 2.29
C ILE A 227 2.37 -7.44 2.99
N SER A 228 2.73 -6.24 2.51
CA SER A 228 2.41 -5.02 3.24
C SER A 228 2.04 -3.78 2.39
N ILE A 229 1.09 -3.01 2.91
CA ILE A 229 0.78 -1.65 2.51
C ILE A 229 0.24 -0.86 3.72
N SER A 230 0.85 0.27 4.05
CA SER A 230 0.29 1.21 5.02
C SER A 230 -0.32 2.40 4.28
N PRO A 231 -1.65 2.52 4.21
CA PRO A 231 -2.30 3.62 3.51
C PRO A 231 -1.99 4.95 4.18
N GLU A 232 -2.09 6.04 3.42
CA GLU A 232 -1.92 7.42 3.88
C GLU A 232 -3.30 8.07 4.05
N ILE A 233 -3.43 8.99 5.03
CA ILE A 233 -4.66 9.79 5.19
C ILE A 233 -4.73 10.88 4.12
N GLU A 234 -5.96 11.23 3.71
CA GLU A 234 -6.22 12.41 2.89
C GLU A 234 -5.90 13.69 3.66
N ALA A 235 -4.68 14.20 3.48
CA ALA A 235 -4.31 15.56 3.84
C ALA A 235 -3.57 16.19 2.66
N GLU A 236 -4.02 17.38 2.22
CA GLU A 236 -3.43 18.07 1.08
C GLU A 236 -2.57 19.24 1.54
N ARG A 237 -1.45 19.49 0.85
CA ARG A 237 -0.60 20.68 1.03
C ARG A 237 -0.06 20.80 2.46
N CYS A 238 0.49 19.71 3.00
CA CYS A 238 1.06 19.65 4.33
C CYS A 238 2.22 20.62 4.57
N CYS A 239 2.93 21.05 3.52
CA CYS A 239 3.91 22.12 3.67
C CYS A 239 3.27 23.49 3.99
N GLU A 240 2.02 23.73 3.59
CA GLU A 240 1.26 24.94 3.92
C GLU A 240 0.43 24.79 5.20
N HIS A 241 -0.02 23.56 5.48
CA HIS A 241 -0.90 23.21 6.60
C HIS A 241 -0.21 22.31 7.64
N PHE A 242 1.07 22.55 7.93
CA PHE A 242 1.87 21.73 8.86
C PHE A 242 1.40 21.74 10.33
N THR A 243 0.34 22.48 10.64
CA THR A 243 -0.34 22.46 11.96
C THR A 243 -1.46 21.42 12.03
N ASP A 244 -1.85 20.82 10.91
CA ASP A 244 -2.74 19.66 10.88
C ASP A 244 -2.04 18.45 11.50
N ASP A 245 -2.75 17.70 12.34
CA ASP A 245 -2.22 16.54 13.05
C ASP A 245 -1.84 15.38 12.10
N GLU A 246 -2.41 15.36 10.89
CA GLU A 246 -2.11 14.39 9.83
C GLU A 246 -0.99 14.83 8.88
N CYS A 247 -0.50 16.06 9.04
CA CYS A 247 0.62 16.58 8.27
C CYS A 247 1.94 16.45 9.03
N PHE A 248 2.93 15.81 8.39
CA PHE A 248 4.27 15.67 8.96
C PHE A 248 5.35 15.94 7.91
N PRO A 249 5.40 17.17 7.35
CA PRO A 249 6.27 17.51 6.23
C PRO A 249 7.76 17.35 6.55
N ILE A 250 8.56 17.13 5.50
CA ILE A 250 10.02 17.09 5.58
C ILE A 250 10.55 18.46 5.18
N PHE A 251 11.02 19.24 6.15
CA PHE A 251 11.64 20.54 5.87
C PHE A 251 12.95 20.37 5.10
N VAL A 252 13.19 21.20 4.09
CA VAL A 252 14.45 21.20 3.35
C VAL A 252 15.48 22.04 4.11
N PRO A 253 16.68 21.51 4.43
CA PRO A 253 17.75 22.30 5.04
C PRO A 253 18.17 23.47 4.13
N SER A 254 18.50 24.63 4.69
CA SER A 254 19.00 25.77 3.91
C SER A 254 20.37 25.53 3.26
N THR A 255 21.06 24.46 3.66
CA THR A 255 22.33 24.01 3.06
C THR A 255 22.13 22.93 2.00
N ASP A 256 20.89 22.56 1.68
CA ASP A 256 20.58 21.56 0.66
C ASP A 256 21.01 22.08 -0.72
N THR A 257 21.85 21.32 -1.41
CA THR A 257 22.45 21.73 -2.68
C THR A 257 21.55 21.47 -3.89
N PHE A 258 20.44 20.76 -3.72
CA PHE A 258 19.50 20.41 -4.78
C PHE A 258 18.20 21.22 -4.66
N PHE A 259 17.48 21.04 -3.55
CA PHE A 259 16.21 21.70 -3.28
C PHE A 259 16.38 23.13 -2.74
N GLY A 260 17.48 23.39 -2.01
CA GLY A 260 17.79 24.68 -1.39
C GLY A 260 18.44 25.71 -2.32
N VAL A 261 18.50 25.45 -3.62
CA VAL A 261 19.00 26.39 -4.63
C VAL A 261 17.82 27.00 -5.38
N ALA A 262 17.80 28.32 -5.57
CA ALA A 262 16.75 29.00 -6.31
C ALA A 262 16.67 28.47 -7.76
N VAL A 263 15.64 27.67 -8.04
CA VAL A 263 15.37 27.21 -9.40
C VAL A 263 14.85 28.39 -10.20
N ASN A 264 15.57 28.79 -11.25
CA ASN A 264 15.10 29.85 -12.14
C ASN A 264 13.85 29.35 -12.85
N ARG A 265 12.70 29.99 -12.61
CA ARG A 265 11.39 29.57 -13.15
C ARG A 265 11.35 29.48 -14.69
N ASP A 266 12.29 30.14 -15.37
CA ASP A 266 12.43 30.14 -16.83
C ASP A 266 13.10 28.86 -17.39
N ASP A 267 13.75 28.05 -16.55
CA ASP A 267 14.36 26.76 -16.94
C ASP A 267 13.40 25.57 -16.76
N LEU A 268 12.23 25.79 -16.17
CA LEU A 268 11.14 24.81 -16.12
C LEU A 268 10.29 24.93 -17.41
N PRO A 269 9.98 23.83 -18.12
CA PRO A 269 9.10 23.89 -19.28
C PRO A 269 7.78 24.57 -18.90
N SER A 270 7.39 25.61 -19.64
CA SER A 270 6.17 26.35 -19.34
C SER A 270 4.96 25.42 -19.34
N ALA A 271 4.35 25.20 -18.18
CA ALA A 271 3.08 24.51 -18.05
C ALA A 271 2.00 25.26 -18.86
N ARG A 272 1.67 24.77 -20.05
CA ARG A 272 0.41 25.10 -20.71
C ARG A 272 -0.62 24.08 -20.25
N SER A 273 -1.44 24.48 -19.30
CA SER A 273 -2.68 23.80 -18.93
C SER A 273 -3.58 23.62 -20.18
N PRO A 274 -3.98 22.40 -20.57
CA PRO A 274 -5.17 22.23 -21.36
C PRO A 274 -6.37 22.62 -20.48
N ARG A 275 -7.20 23.55 -20.98
CA ARG A 275 -8.53 23.79 -20.40
C ARG A 275 -9.43 22.66 -20.85
N PHE A 276 -9.86 21.80 -19.93
CA PHE A 276 -10.96 20.87 -20.17
C PHE A 276 -12.27 21.45 -19.57
N PRO A 277 -13.38 21.47 -20.33
CA PRO A 277 -14.66 21.99 -19.87
C PRO A 277 -15.38 20.97 -18.98
N MET A 278 -15.77 21.40 -17.77
CA MET A 278 -16.73 20.67 -16.93
C MET A 278 -18.17 20.92 -17.41
N GLU A 279 -18.86 19.87 -17.88
CA GLU A 279 -20.31 19.79 -17.82
C GLU A 279 -20.72 18.47 -17.13
N ARG A 280 -21.59 18.59 -16.12
CA ARG A 280 -22.11 17.49 -15.29
C ARG A 280 -22.98 16.55 -16.11
N MET A 281 -22.84 15.24 -15.91
CA MET A 281 -23.88 14.27 -16.29
C MET A 281 -24.18 13.27 -15.16
N ASP A 282 -25.44 12.87 -15.19
CA ASP A 282 -26.33 12.21 -14.23
C ASP A 282 -25.88 10.79 -13.84
N GLN A 283 -25.85 10.52 -12.53
CA GLN A 283 -25.49 9.22 -11.93
C GLN A 283 -26.77 8.46 -11.57
N SER A 284 -27.04 7.37 -12.29
CA SER A 284 -27.97 6.35 -11.81
C SER A 284 -27.41 4.96 -12.06
N LEU A 285 -27.58 4.12 -11.03
CA LEU A 285 -27.42 2.66 -10.92
C LEU A 285 -26.23 2.19 -10.05
N MET A 286 -26.63 1.81 -8.83
CA MET A 286 -26.04 0.88 -7.86
C MET A 286 -24.78 0.09 -8.29
N ALA A 287 -23.62 0.75 -8.23
CA ALA A 287 -22.30 0.13 -8.11
C ALA A 287 -21.27 1.10 -7.49
N GLU A 288 -21.73 2.23 -6.94
CA GLU A 288 -20.91 3.45 -6.90
C GLU A 288 -20.02 3.62 -5.66
N GLU A 289 -20.32 3.01 -4.51
CA GLU A 289 -19.49 3.21 -3.30
C GLU A 289 -18.23 2.35 -3.30
N ALA A 290 -18.32 1.08 -3.72
CA ALA A 290 -17.14 0.25 -3.94
C ALA A 290 -16.28 0.79 -5.10
N TRP A 291 -16.94 1.32 -6.14
CA TRP A 291 -16.30 1.98 -7.28
C TRP A 291 -15.59 3.27 -6.89
N ARG A 292 -16.22 4.16 -6.11
CA ARG A 292 -15.58 5.41 -5.63
C ARG A 292 -14.35 5.13 -4.79
N ASN A 293 -14.38 4.15 -3.90
CA ASN A 293 -13.24 3.84 -3.04
C ASN A 293 -12.06 3.20 -3.81
N LEU A 294 -12.33 2.31 -4.76
CA LEU A 294 -11.30 1.69 -5.62
C LEU A 294 -10.69 2.69 -6.60
N VAL A 295 -11.52 3.48 -7.28
CA VAL A 295 -11.07 4.48 -8.24
C VAL A 295 -10.37 5.64 -7.53
N GLN A 296 -10.86 6.09 -6.38
CA GLN A 296 -10.12 7.08 -5.59
C GLN A 296 -8.73 6.54 -5.23
N ASN A 297 -8.59 5.29 -4.79
CA ASN A 297 -7.26 4.74 -4.43
C ASN A 297 -6.32 4.55 -5.64
N ALA A 298 -6.81 4.08 -6.78
CA ALA A 298 -6.00 3.94 -8.00
C ALA A 298 -5.63 5.30 -8.63
N THR A 299 -6.54 6.27 -8.57
CA THR A 299 -6.27 7.64 -9.02
C THR A 299 -5.33 8.36 -8.05
N LYS A 300 -5.48 8.15 -6.73
CA LYS A 300 -4.63 8.71 -5.67
C LYS A 300 -3.19 8.21 -5.68
N MET A 301 -2.91 6.99 -6.14
CA MET A 301 -1.52 6.55 -6.33
C MET A 301 -0.87 7.19 -7.56
N ARG A 302 -1.64 7.38 -8.64
CA ARG A 302 -1.21 8.21 -9.78
C ARG A 302 -1.03 9.69 -9.39
N SER A 303 -1.76 10.15 -8.38
CA SER A 303 -1.79 11.52 -7.90
C SER A 303 -1.50 11.57 -6.40
N GLY A 304 -0.31 11.11 -5.95
CA GLY A 304 0.06 11.11 -4.52
C GLY A 304 -0.55 12.32 -3.82
N SER A 305 -1.63 12.12 -3.06
CA SER A 305 -2.52 13.18 -2.55
C SER A 305 -2.63 14.48 -3.40
N SER A 306 -3.46 14.48 -4.46
CA SER A 306 -4.41 15.57 -4.81
C SER A 306 -4.64 15.66 -6.33
N GLU A 307 -5.89 15.86 -6.70
CA GLU A 307 -6.38 16.32 -7.99
C GLU A 307 -5.44 17.32 -8.70
N THR A 308 -4.92 17.01 -9.88
CA THR A 308 -4.50 18.01 -10.91
C THR A 308 -3.59 19.17 -10.46
N GLY A 309 -2.96 19.09 -9.29
CA GLY A 309 -2.19 20.16 -8.68
C GLY A 309 -0.71 19.89 -8.85
N ASN A 310 0.01 20.84 -9.43
CA ASN A 310 1.46 20.87 -9.37
C ASN A 310 1.91 20.55 -7.93
N PHE A 311 2.70 19.49 -7.74
CA PHE A 311 3.56 19.31 -6.56
C PHE A 311 4.55 20.48 -6.51
N GLN A 312 4.07 21.63 -6.05
CA GLN A 312 4.86 22.78 -5.71
C GLN A 312 4.83 22.87 -4.20
N GLY A 313 5.76 22.18 -3.54
CA GLY A 313 6.15 22.58 -2.19
C GLY A 313 6.41 24.10 -2.20
N PRO A 314 6.08 24.82 -1.11
CA PRO A 314 6.16 26.27 -1.08
C PRO A 314 7.58 26.71 -1.44
N THR A 315 7.68 27.46 -2.55
CA THR A 315 8.96 28.05 -2.98
C THR A 315 9.09 29.44 -2.38
N THR A 316 10.20 29.69 -1.68
CA THR A 316 10.57 31.04 -1.24
C THR A 316 11.72 31.50 -2.11
N ASN A 317 11.53 32.56 -2.90
CA ASN A 317 12.53 33.05 -3.86
C ASN A 317 13.02 32.01 -4.90
N GLY A 318 12.22 30.97 -5.17
CA GLY A 318 12.57 29.88 -6.09
C GLY A 318 13.20 28.66 -5.42
N GLU A 319 13.48 28.70 -4.11
CA GLU A 319 14.02 27.58 -3.33
C GLU A 319 12.88 26.73 -2.74
N VAL A 320 13.01 25.41 -2.82
CA VAL A 320 12.06 24.47 -2.20
C VAL A 320 12.36 24.40 -0.71
N THR A 321 11.40 24.76 0.13
CA THR A 321 11.59 24.85 1.59
C THR A 321 11.05 23.63 2.35
N CYS A 322 10.27 22.79 1.68
CA CYS A 322 9.55 21.68 2.27
C CYS A 322 9.15 20.64 1.22
N LEU A 323 9.20 19.36 1.59
CA LEU A 323 8.67 18.23 0.85
C LEU A 323 7.40 17.70 1.53
N GLU A 324 6.38 17.41 0.71
CA GLU A 324 5.07 16.97 1.18
C GLU A 324 5.11 15.57 1.80
N PHE A 325 4.51 15.44 2.98
CA PHE A 325 4.41 14.18 3.70
C PHE A 325 3.18 14.15 4.60
N THR A 326 2.32 13.18 4.32
CA THR A 326 1.11 12.85 5.08
C THR A 326 1.38 11.64 5.95
N ARG A 327 0.78 11.61 7.14
CA ARG A 327 0.89 10.48 8.06
C ARG A 327 0.09 9.28 7.56
N SER A 328 0.52 8.08 7.97
CA SER A 328 -0.18 6.86 7.64
C SER A 328 -1.47 6.72 8.45
N THR A 329 -2.49 6.14 7.83
CA THR A 329 -3.82 5.96 8.42
C THR A 329 -3.74 5.23 9.74
N ALA A 330 -4.28 5.86 10.78
CA ALA A 330 -4.41 5.25 12.09
C ALA A 330 -5.45 4.11 12.06
N PHE A 331 -5.12 2.99 12.68
CA PHE A 331 -6.02 1.88 12.89
C PHE A 331 -6.97 2.19 14.05
N CYS A 332 -8.28 2.17 13.78
CA CYS A 332 -9.38 2.36 14.73
C CYS A 332 -9.22 3.55 15.70
N GLU A 333 -8.73 4.69 15.24
CA GLU A 333 -8.44 5.86 16.08
C GLU A 333 -9.64 6.37 16.89
N ALA A 334 -10.85 6.23 16.35
CA ALA A 334 -12.09 6.63 17.03
C ALA A 334 -12.41 5.77 18.28
N VAL A 335 -11.85 4.57 18.39
CA VAL A 335 -12.18 3.57 19.43
C VAL A 335 -10.97 3.23 20.31
N HIS A 336 -9.75 3.36 19.80
CA HIS A 336 -8.52 3.07 20.55
C HIS A 336 -8.04 4.25 21.39
N THR A 337 -7.82 4.00 22.69
CA THR A 337 -7.28 4.98 23.65
C THR A 337 -5.78 4.82 23.94
N GLY A 338 -5.15 3.81 23.34
CA GLY A 338 -3.72 3.52 23.44
C GLY A 338 -2.86 4.35 22.47
N PRO A 339 -1.56 4.00 22.33
CA PRO A 339 -0.72 4.60 21.31
C PRO A 339 -1.29 4.41 19.89
N ARG A 340 -0.99 5.34 18.98
CA ARG A 340 -1.37 5.28 17.57
C ARG A 340 -0.77 4.04 16.92
N GLU A 341 -1.61 3.32 16.22
CA GLU A 341 -1.22 2.13 15.48
C GLU A 341 -1.59 2.31 14.01
N GLN A 342 -0.79 1.74 13.12
CA GLN A 342 -1.05 1.76 11.68
C GLN A 342 -1.63 0.41 11.25
N MET A 343 -2.35 0.42 10.13
CA MET A 343 -2.91 -0.79 9.54
C MET A 343 -2.07 -1.29 8.36
N ASN A 344 -2.19 -2.59 8.09
CA ASN A 344 -1.85 -3.18 6.81
C ASN A 344 -3.13 -3.31 5.98
N ALA A 345 -3.25 -2.65 4.82
CA ALA A 345 -4.48 -2.72 4.03
C ALA A 345 -4.60 -4.00 3.18
N ILE A 346 -3.53 -4.79 3.06
CA ILE A 346 -3.49 -6.07 2.34
C ILE A 346 -3.23 -7.24 3.28
N THR A 347 -3.40 -8.48 2.81
CA THR A 347 -3.10 -9.66 3.61
C THR A 347 -1.60 -9.72 3.94
N ALA A 348 -1.25 -10.37 5.04
CA ALA A 348 0.16 -10.57 5.40
C ALA A 348 0.81 -11.74 4.66
N PHE A 349 0.01 -12.64 4.08
CA PHE A 349 0.49 -13.92 3.57
C PHE A 349 1.14 -13.73 2.20
N LEU A 350 2.08 -14.61 1.85
CA LEU A 350 2.49 -14.79 0.47
C LEU A 350 1.42 -15.59 -0.27
N ASP A 351 0.34 -14.92 -0.67
CA ASP A 351 -0.83 -15.51 -1.30
C ASP A 351 -1.15 -14.89 -2.67
N ALA A 352 -0.17 -14.21 -3.26
CA ALA A 352 -0.26 -13.56 -4.56
C ALA A 352 -1.45 -12.59 -4.62
N SER A 353 -1.72 -11.89 -3.51
CA SER A 353 -2.66 -10.78 -3.43
C SER A 353 -2.32 -9.66 -4.41
N THR A 354 -1.06 -9.55 -4.85
CA THR A 354 -0.64 -8.69 -5.98
C THR A 354 -1.35 -9.00 -7.30
N VAL A 355 -1.87 -10.22 -7.46
CA VAL A 355 -2.66 -10.68 -8.63
C VAL A 355 -4.14 -10.73 -8.29
N TYR A 356 -4.50 -11.24 -7.11
CA TYR A 356 -5.89 -11.57 -6.76
C TYR A 356 -6.63 -10.50 -5.95
N GLY A 357 -5.92 -9.51 -5.41
CA GLY A 357 -6.47 -8.52 -4.50
C GLY A 357 -6.57 -9.00 -3.06
N SER A 358 -6.80 -8.05 -2.15
CA SER A 358 -7.03 -8.29 -0.72
C SER A 358 -8.46 -7.95 -0.25
N SER A 359 -9.37 -7.68 -1.20
CA SER A 359 -10.80 -7.49 -0.94
C SER A 359 -11.64 -8.27 -1.94
N THR A 360 -12.80 -8.74 -1.49
CA THR A 360 -13.73 -9.51 -2.33
C THR A 360 -14.18 -8.71 -3.56
N GLU A 361 -14.34 -7.40 -3.42
CA GLU A 361 -14.75 -6.49 -4.49
C GLU A 361 -13.67 -6.41 -5.59
N LEU A 362 -12.41 -6.20 -5.20
CA LEU A 362 -11.31 -6.14 -6.16
C LEU A 362 -11.07 -7.51 -6.82
N ALA A 363 -11.11 -8.60 -6.06
CA ALA A 363 -10.96 -9.94 -6.61
C ALA A 363 -12.06 -10.25 -7.65
N SER A 364 -13.31 -9.87 -7.37
CA SER A 364 -14.42 -10.03 -8.31
C SER A 364 -14.24 -9.14 -9.55
N LEU A 365 -13.75 -7.91 -9.38
CA LEU A 365 -13.49 -7.00 -10.50
C LEU A 365 -12.43 -7.54 -11.46
N LEU A 366 -11.40 -8.22 -10.94
CA LEU A 366 -10.26 -8.73 -11.71
C LEU A 366 -10.54 -10.06 -12.43
N ARG A 367 -11.60 -10.78 -12.07
CA ARG A 367 -11.99 -12.06 -12.70
C ARG A 367 -12.77 -11.86 -13.99
N ASP A 368 -12.56 -12.75 -14.95
CA ASP A 368 -13.33 -12.80 -16.20
C ASP A 368 -14.67 -13.53 -16.01
N ASP A 369 -14.82 -14.26 -14.90
CA ASP A 369 -15.98 -15.10 -14.55
C ASP A 369 -16.32 -16.15 -15.63
N CYS A 370 -15.29 -16.57 -16.37
CA CYS A 370 -15.36 -17.59 -17.41
C CYS A 370 -14.12 -18.48 -17.37
N ASP A 371 -14.34 -19.81 -17.34
CA ASP A 371 -13.30 -20.85 -17.34
C ASP A 371 -12.19 -20.68 -16.28
N GLY A 372 -12.50 -19.99 -15.19
CA GLY A 372 -11.59 -19.68 -14.09
C GLY A 372 -10.53 -18.65 -14.44
N LEU A 373 -10.75 -17.82 -15.47
CA LEU A 373 -9.77 -16.85 -15.98
C LEU A 373 -9.82 -15.51 -15.24
N MET A 374 -8.68 -14.83 -15.26
CA MET A 374 -8.55 -13.42 -14.90
C MET A 374 -8.69 -12.54 -16.14
N LYS A 375 -9.26 -11.33 -15.96
CA LYS A 375 -9.38 -10.33 -17.01
C LYS A 375 -8.01 -9.88 -17.50
N VAL A 376 -7.93 -9.63 -18.80
CA VAL A 376 -6.71 -9.17 -19.49
C VAL A 376 -7.09 -8.17 -20.57
N THR A 377 -6.15 -7.29 -20.89
CA THR A 377 -6.21 -6.52 -22.14
C THR A 377 -5.41 -7.26 -23.20
N LYS A 378 -6.04 -7.57 -24.34
CA LYS A 378 -5.36 -8.21 -25.47
C LYS A 378 -4.81 -7.17 -26.44
N THR A 379 -3.53 -7.27 -26.75
CA THR A 379 -2.90 -6.43 -27.78
C THR A 379 -3.31 -6.89 -29.18
N ALA A 380 -2.98 -6.10 -30.21
CA ALA A 380 -3.25 -6.45 -31.60
C ALA A 380 -2.57 -7.77 -32.05
N THR A 381 -1.50 -8.19 -31.37
CA THR A 381 -0.78 -9.45 -31.61
C THR A 381 -1.28 -10.60 -30.74
N GLY A 382 -2.29 -10.37 -29.90
CA GLY A 382 -2.87 -11.38 -29.01
C GLY A 382 -2.12 -11.57 -27.69
N LYS A 383 -1.12 -10.72 -27.37
CA LYS A 383 -0.45 -10.73 -26.06
C LYS A 383 -1.40 -10.23 -24.98
N GLU A 384 -1.32 -10.84 -23.81
CA GLU A 384 -2.16 -10.49 -22.65
C GLU A 384 -1.40 -9.52 -21.74
N LEU A 385 -1.98 -8.35 -21.47
CA LEU A 385 -1.48 -7.34 -20.55
C LEU A 385 -2.46 -7.20 -19.38
N LEU A 386 -2.07 -6.44 -18.34
CA LEU A 386 -2.97 -6.05 -17.26
C LEU A 386 -4.31 -5.49 -17.81
N PRO A 387 -5.43 -5.83 -17.17
CA PRO A 387 -6.74 -5.33 -17.57
C PRO A 387 -6.82 -3.80 -17.48
N GLU A 388 -7.44 -3.20 -18.50
CA GLU A 388 -7.67 -1.77 -18.59
C GLU A 388 -9.07 -1.39 -18.08
N LEU A 389 -9.13 -0.27 -17.39
CA LEU A 389 -10.36 0.38 -16.96
C LEU A 389 -10.37 1.80 -17.53
N GLN A 390 -11.41 2.14 -18.31
CA GLN A 390 -11.62 3.52 -18.74
C GLN A 390 -12.32 4.30 -17.64
N PHE A 391 -11.68 5.36 -17.16
CA PHE A 391 -12.22 6.26 -16.16
C PHE A 391 -11.95 7.72 -16.57
N ASP A 392 -13.02 8.50 -16.74
CA ASP A 392 -12.96 9.93 -17.11
C ASP A 392 -12.08 10.25 -18.34
N GLY A 393 -12.12 9.37 -19.35
CA GLY A 393 -11.31 9.50 -20.57
C GLY A 393 -9.86 9.04 -20.43
N GLU A 394 -9.44 8.62 -19.25
CA GLU A 394 -8.11 8.06 -18.96
C GLU A 394 -8.15 6.54 -18.83
N VAL A 395 -7.07 5.88 -19.26
CA VAL A 395 -6.89 4.43 -19.09
C VAL A 395 -6.11 4.16 -17.81
N GLN A 396 -6.70 3.36 -16.92
CA GLN A 396 -6.05 2.82 -15.73
C GLN A 396 -5.83 1.32 -15.90
N PHE A 397 -4.68 0.83 -15.44
CA PHE A 397 -4.40 -0.61 -15.41
C PHE A 397 -4.70 -1.16 -14.02
N LEU A 398 -5.38 -2.28 -13.96
CA LEU A 398 -5.78 -2.92 -12.72
C LEU A 398 -4.92 -4.16 -12.44
N ALA A 399 -4.62 -4.35 -11.17
CA ALA A 399 -4.01 -5.54 -10.60
C ALA A 399 -4.55 -5.75 -9.18
N GLY A 400 -4.09 -6.80 -8.50
CA GLY A 400 -4.47 -7.05 -7.11
C GLY A 400 -3.85 -6.06 -6.11
N ASP A 401 -2.77 -5.38 -6.49
CA ASP A 401 -2.16 -4.29 -5.72
C ASP A 401 -2.21 -2.98 -6.51
N SER A 402 -2.52 -1.88 -5.82
CA SER A 402 -2.72 -0.56 -6.44
C SER A 402 -1.41 0.09 -6.92
N ARG A 403 -0.24 -0.38 -6.46
CA ARG A 403 1.08 0.13 -6.85
C ARG A 403 1.62 -0.54 -8.11
N ALA A 404 0.88 -1.46 -8.74
CA ALA A 404 1.34 -2.26 -9.88
C ALA A 404 1.87 -1.43 -11.07
N THR A 405 1.43 -0.18 -11.21
CA THR A 405 1.79 0.72 -12.31
C THR A 405 2.85 1.75 -11.94
N GLU A 406 3.46 1.64 -10.75
CA GLU A 406 4.50 2.56 -10.29
C GLU A 406 5.70 2.60 -11.24
N MET A 407 6.06 1.45 -11.84
CA MET A 407 7.02 1.38 -12.94
C MET A 407 6.65 0.28 -13.94
N GLY A 408 7.11 0.42 -15.19
CA GLY A 408 6.79 -0.54 -16.26
C GLY A 408 7.31 -1.96 -16.01
N ALA A 409 8.45 -2.11 -15.32
CA ALA A 409 9.01 -3.42 -15.00
C ALA A 409 8.22 -4.15 -13.89
N LEU A 410 7.75 -3.41 -12.88
CA LEU A 410 6.83 -3.91 -11.85
C LEU A 410 5.51 -4.38 -12.48
N ALA A 411 4.91 -3.58 -13.36
CA ALA A 411 3.72 -3.97 -14.13
C ALA A 411 3.98 -5.25 -14.96
N GLY A 412 5.22 -5.44 -15.42
CA GLY A 412 5.67 -6.67 -16.07
C GLY A 412 5.61 -7.89 -15.16
N MET A 413 6.07 -7.79 -13.91
CA MET A 413 5.97 -8.88 -12.93
C MET A 413 4.50 -9.21 -12.59
N HIS A 414 3.64 -8.21 -12.42
CA HIS A 414 2.20 -8.45 -12.27
C HIS A 414 1.62 -9.19 -13.49
N THR A 415 2.03 -8.80 -14.70
CA THR A 415 1.58 -9.43 -15.93
C THR A 415 2.07 -10.88 -16.07
N VAL A 416 3.29 -11.19 -15.63
CA VAL A 416 3.83 -12.56 -15.67
C VAL A 416 2.99 -13.50 -14.80
N LEU A 417 2.67 -13.14 -13.56
CA LEU A 417 1.85 -13.99 -12.69
C LEU A 417 0.37 -14.05 -13.13
N LEU A 418 -0.16 -12.96 -13.70
CA LEU A 418 -1.49 -12.95 -14.33
C LEU A 418 -1.55 -13.94 -15.52
N ARG A 419 -0.54 -13.91 -16.39
CA ARG A 419 -0.41 -14.86 -17.51
C ARG A 419 -0.26 -16.28 -17.01
N GLU A 420 0.50 -16.51 -15.93
CA GLU A 420 0.68 -17.85 -15.36
C GLU A 420 -0.63 -18.43 -14.85
N HIS A 421 -1.44 -17.60 -14.16
CA HIS A 421 -2.80 -17.99 -13.78
C HIS A 421 -3.61 -18.42 -15.00
N ASN A 422 -3.71 -17.58 -16.03
CA ASN A 422 -4.53 -17.88 -17.21
C ASN A 422 -3.99 -19.09 -18.00
N ARG A 423 -2.67 -19.30 -18.04
CA ARG A 423 -2.03 -20.47 -18.64
C ARG A 423 -2.44 -21.75 -17.92
N ILE A 424 -2.36 -21.76 -16.58
CA ILE A 424 -2.74 -22.90 -15.76
C ILE A 424 -4.25 -23.16 -15.85
N ALA A 425 -5.10 -22.14 -15.71
CA ALA A 425 -6.56 -22.29 -15.80
C ALA A 425 -7.00 -22.93 -17.12
N ARG A 426 -6.43 -22.50 -18.26
CA ARG A 426 -6.68 -23.12 -19.58
C ARG A 426 -6.25 -24.59 -19.62
N GLY A 427 -5.08 -24.90 -19.06
CA GLY A 427 -4.57 -26.27 -18.97
C GLY A 427 -5.47 -27.17 -18.11
N MET A 428 -5.92 -26.65 -16.96
CA MET A 428 -6.84 -27.34 -16.05
C MET A 428 -8.20 -27.57 -16.72
N LYS A 429 -8.76 -26.57 -17.43
CA LYS A 429 -10.02 -26.71 -18.18
C LYS A 429 -9.92 -27.78 -19.27
N ALA A 430 -8.78 -27.88 -19.96
CA ALA A 430 -8.56 -28.90 -20.97
C ALA A 430 -8.55 -30.32 -20.37
N LEU A 431 -8.01 -30.49 -19.16
CA LEU A 431 -7.98 -31.77 -18.44
C LEU A 431 -9.32 -32.09 -17.75
N ARG A 432 -10.04 -31.06 -17.29
CA ARG A 432 -11.34 -31.14 -16.60
C ARG A 432 -12.38 -30.22 -17.22
N PRO A 433 -12.93 -30.58 -18.40
CA PRO A 433 -13.96 -29.77 -19.05
C PRO A 433 -15.24 -29.61 -18.21
N ASP A 434 -15.47 -30.53 -17.27
CA ASP A 434 -16.63 -30.60 -16.38
C ASP A 434 -16.57 -29.63 -15.20
N TRP A 435 -15.41 -29.03 -14.90
CA TRP A 435 -15.29 -28.06 -13.80
C TRP A 435 -15.90 -26.70 -14.16
N ASP A 436 -16.55 -26.10 -13.16
CA ASP A 436 -17.08 -24.75 -13.22
C ASP A 436 -15.98 -23.69 -13.02
N ASP A 437 -16.37 -22.43 -13.24
CA ASP A 437 -15.48 -21.27 -13.15
C ASP A 437 -14.80 -21.16 -11.78
N GLU A 438 -15.58 -21.25 -10.70
CA GLU A 438 -15.06 -21.10 -9.34
C GLU A 438 -14.06 -22.20 -8.97
N THR A 439 -14.35 -23.46 -9.34
CA THR A 439 -13.44 -24.58 -9.10
C THR A 439 -12.12 -24.39 -9.83
N LEU A 440 -12.17 -23.94 -11.10
CA LEU A 440 -10.99 -23.67 -11.91
C LEU A 440 -10.19 -22.50 -11.33
N PHE A 441 -10.85 -21.40 -10.99
CA PHE A 441 -10.22 -20.21 -10.42
C PHE A 441 -9.49 -20.56 -9.12
N GLN A 442 -10.17 -21.18 -8.15
CA GLN A 442 -9.57 -21.44 -6.83
C GLN A 442 -8.44 -22.47 -6.88
N LYS A 443 -8.58 -23.53 -7.69
CA LYS A 443 -7.48 -24.50 -7.86
C LYS A 443 -6.28 -23.88 -8.56
N THR A 444 -6.52 -23.07 -9.58
CA THR A 444 -5.46 -22.33 -10.27
C THR A 444 -4.76 -21.34 -9.35
N ARG A 445 -5.52 -20.50 -8.64
CA ARG A 445 -5.02 -19.56 -7.62
C ARG A 445 -4.14 -20.28 -6.61
N ARG A 446 -4.60 -21.43 -6.10
CA ARG A 446 -3.84 -22.24 -5.15
C ARG A 446 -2.51 -22.75 -5.71
N ILE A 447 -2.44 -23.15 -6.99
CA ILE A 447 -1.20 -23.59 -7.64
C ILE A 447 -0.23 -22.42 -7.79
N VAL A 448 -0.69 -21.28 -8.31
CA VAL A 448 0.13 -20.07 -8.46
C VAL A 448 0.68 -19.59 -7.11
N ILE A 449 -0.12 -19.66 -6.05
CA ILE A 449 0.35 -19.38 -4.67
C ILE A 449 1.47 -20.35 -4.27
N GLY A 450 1.35 -21.63 -4.60
CA GLY A 450 2.39 -22.62 -4.31
C GLY A 450 3.69 -22.35 -5.06
N GLU A 451 3.62 -21.97 -6.34
CA GLU A 451 4.79 -21.55 -7.12
C GLU A 451 5.41 -20.28 -6.53
N TRP A 452 4.58 -19.29 -6.19
CA TRP A 452 5.02 -18.03 -5.61
C TRP A 452 5.72 -18.22 -4.26
N GLN A 453 5.13 -19.01 -3.36
CA GLN A 453 5.76 -19.35 -2.09
C GLN A 453 7.08 -20.10 -2.27
N ASN A 454 7.19 -20.97 -3.28
CA ASN A 454 8.45 -21.64 -3.59
C ASN A 454 9.52 -20.68 -4.13
N ILE A 455 9.16 -19.75 -5.02
CA ILE A 455 10.08 -18.73 -5.52
C ILE A 455 10.60 -17.87 -4.37
N VAL A 456 9.72 -17.42 -3.48
CA VAL A 456 10.12 -16.56 -2.37
C VAL A 456 10.98 -17.30 -1.35
N PHE A 457 10.49 -18.41 -0.79
CA PHE A 457 11.21 -19.14 0.26
C PHE A 457 12.38 -19.99 -0.28
N GLY A 458 12.30 -20.47 -1.52
CA GLY A 458 13.30 -21.36 -2.12
C GLY A 458 14.39 -20.65 -2.93
N GLU A 459 14.17 -19.41 -3.37
CA GLU A 459 15.19 -18.64 -4.13
C GLU A 459 15.48 -17.27 -3.53
N PHE A 460 14.45 -16.45 -3.30
CA PHE A 460 14.63 -15.06 -2.87
C PHE A 460 15.24 -14.95 -1.47
N LEU A 461 14.73 -15.70 -0.49
CA LEU A 461 15.28 -15.67 0.87
C LEU A 461 16.73 -16.12 0.93
N SER A 462 17.12 -17.17 0.20
CA SER A 462 18.52 -17.61 0.14
C SER A 462 19.42 -16.57 -0.54
N ALA A 463 18.94 -15.87 -1.57
CA ALA A 463 19.68 -14.79 -2.22
C ALA A 463 19.88 -13.56 -1.30
N MET A 464 18.93 -13.31 -0.39
CA MET A 464 18.94 -12.17 0.53
C MET A 464 19.66 -12.45 1.86
N LEU A 465 19.28 -13.53 2.55
CA LEU A 465 19.72 -13.86 3.91
C LEU A 465 20.94 -14.79 3.95
N GLY A 466 21.25 -15.46 2.84
CA GLY A 466 22.23 -16.54 2.80
C GLY A 466 21.64 -17.89 3.21
N GLU A 467 22.30 -18.97 2.79
CA GLU A 467 21.84 -20.33 3.06
C GLU A 467 21.95 -20.68 4.55
N SER A 468 22.92 -20.09 5.26
CA SER A 468 23.10 -20.35 6.70
C SER A 468 21.89 -19.87 7.51
N VAL A 469 21.45 -18.64 7.28
CA VAL A 469 20.29 -18.06 7.98
C VAL A 469 19.01 -18.78 7.57
N VAL A 470 18.86 -19.13 6.29
CA VAL A 470 17.70 -19.90 5.82
C VAL A 470 17.62 -21.27 6.50
N HIS A 471 18.75 -21.96 6.67
CA HIS A 471 18.82 -23.23 7.39
C HIS A 471 18.50 -23.05 8.88
N ASP A 472 19.21 -22.14 9.56
CA ASP A 472 19.11 -21.96 11.02
C ASP A 472 17.70 -21.55 11.46
N HIS A 473 16.95 -20.88 10.60
CA HIS A 473 15.58 -20.45 10.85
C HIS A 473 14.51 -21.35 10.23
N ASP A 474 14.88 -22.48 9.61
CA ASP A 474 13.96 -23.36 8.87
C ASP A 474 13.06 -22.56 7.91
N LEU A 475 13.68 -21.76 7.04
CA LEU A 475 13.01 -20.96 6.02
C LEU A 475 13.03 -21.65 4.64
N GLY A 476 13.71 -22.78 4.48
CA GLY A 476 13.71 -23.54 3.23
C GLY A 476 12.34 -24.15 2.92
N THR A 477 12.17 -24.66 1.70
CA THR A 477 10.94 -25.38 1.29
C THR A 477 11.09 -26.90 1.39
N ASP A 478 12.26 -27.38 1.84
CA ASP A 478 12.53 -28.79 2.10
C ASP A 478 11.67 -29.30 3.26
N GLY A 479 10.99 -30.43 3.05
CA GLY A 479 10.09 -30.99 4.06
C GLY A 479 8.75 -30.23 4.22
N ASN A 480 7.98 -30.62 5.24
CA ASN A 480 6.66 -30.04 5.48
C ASN A 480 6.77 -28.96 6.57
N ALA A 481 6.22 -27.78 6.31
CA ALA A 481 6.05 -26.77 7.34
C ALA A 481 5.14 -27.30 8.46
N ALA A 482 5.55 -27.13 9.70
CA ALA A 482 4.74 -27.43 10.86
C ALA A 482 3.91 -26.18 11.22
N TYR A 483 2.70 -26.09 10.68
CA TYR A 483 1.79 -25.01 11.07
C TYR A 483 1.54 -25.02 12.57
N ASP A 484 1.67 -23.86 13.19
CA ASP A 484 1.43 -23.61 14.60
C ASP A 484 0.39 -22.50 14.73
N GLN A 485 -0.79 -22.88 15.21
CA GLN A 485 -1.91 -21.97 15.39
C GLN A 485 -1.66 -20.87 16.43
N THR A 486 -0.64 -21.02 17.29
CA THR A 486 -0.24 -19.98 18.25
C THR A 486 0.66 -18.91 17.61
N VAL A 487 1.17 -19.14 16.40
CA VAL A 487 1.99 -18.19 15.66
C VAL A 487 1.10 -17.15 14.99
N ASP A 488 1.24 -15.90 15.45
CA ASP A 488 0.67 -14.73 14.79
C ASP A 488 1.44 -14.44 13.49
N ALA A 489 0.79 -14.47 12.33
CA ALA A 489 1.40 -14.18 11.03
C ALA A 489 1.38 -12.69 10.63
N THR A 490 0.72 -11.82 11.40
CA THR A 490 0.53 -10.39 11.09
C THR A 490 1.84 -9.67 10.84
N VAL A 491 1.92 -8.82 9.81
CA VAL A 491 3.17 -8.11 9.49
C VAL A 491 3.62 -7.23 10.66
N ALA A 492 4.89 -7.35 11.05
CA ALA A 492 5.48 -6.49 12.05
C ALA A 492 5.74 -5.08 11.51
N ASN A 493 5.40 -4.05 12.28
CA ASN A 493 5.56 -2.66 11.87
C ASN A 493 7.03 -2.30 11.60
N GLY A 494 7.96 -2.77 12.43
CA GLY A 494 9.41 -2.59 12.22
C GLY A 494 9.96 -3.33 11.00
N PHE A 495 9.29 -4.41 10.57
CA PHE A 495 9.62 -5.11 9.33
C PHE A 495 9.23 -4.28 8.11
N SER A 496 7.95 -3.93 7.95
CA SER A 496 7.45 -3.23 6.75
C SER A 496 7.91 -1.77 6.65
N THR A 497 8.07 -1.10 7.79
CA THR A 497 8.41 0.33 7.82
C THR A 497 9.92 0.57 7.87
N GLY A 498 10.69 -0.41 8.34
CA GLY A 498 12.13 -0.29 8.53
C GLY A 498 12.92 -1.29 7.69
N ALA A 499 12.97 -2.54 8.14
CA ALA A 499 13.92 -3.52 7.63
C ALA A 499 13.68 -3.94 6.16
N PHE A 500 12.44 -4.14 5.75
CA PHE A 500 12.12 -4.63 4.40
C PHE A 500 12.24 -3.57 3.31
N ARG A 501 12.55 -2.32 3.68
CA ARG A 501 12.90 -1.23 2.76
C ARG A 501 14.36 -1.27 2.30
N PHE A 502 15.11 -2.31 2.67
CA PHE A 502 16.51 -2.51 2.29
C PHE A 502 16.73 -2.40 0.77
N GLY A 503 15.77 -2.85 -0.04
CA GLY A 503 15.86 -2.86 -1.50
C GLY A 503 15.99 -1.47 -2.12
N HIS A 504 15.64 -0.39 -1.39
CA HIS A 504 15.74 0.97 -1.90
C HIS A 504 17.18 1.43 -2.18
N SER A 505 18.21 0.86 -1.53
CA SER A 505 19.61 1.12 -1.91
C SER A 505 20.07 0.32 -3.12
N MET A 506 19.33 -0.73 -3.47
CA MET A 506 19.68 -1.66 -4.55
C MET A 506 19.04 -1.27 -5.89
N ILE A 507 18.35 -0.13 -5.92
CA ILE A 507 17.76 0.47 -7.13
C ILE A 507 18.88 1.09 -7.95
N GLU A 508 19.00 0.66 -9.20
CA GLU A 508 19.85 1.32 -10.19
C GLU A 508 19.25 2.65 -10.64
N GLY A 509 20.08 3.66 -10.91
CA GLY A 509 19.62 4.92 -11.52
C GLY A 509 19.18 4.75 -12.99
N LEU A 510 19.57 3.64 -13.61
CA LEU A 510 19.27 3.30 -15.00
C LEU A 510 18.63 1.91 -15.10
N ILE A 511 17.65 1.75 -15.99
CA ILE A 511 17.07 0.45 -16.34
C ILE A 511 17.46 0.13 -17.78
N ALA A 512 18.25 -0.92 -17.96
CA ALA A 512 18.60 -1.42 -19.27
C ALA A 512 17.41 -2.15 -19.91
N VAL A 513 17.24 -2.02 -21.22
CA VAL A 513 16.22 -2.72 -22.01
C VAL A 513 16.92 -3.63 -22.99
N TYR A 514 16.60 -4.93 -22.94
CA TYR A 514 17.29 -5.94 -23.76
C TYR A 514 16.41 -6.46 -24.88
N SER A 515 17.00 -6.81 -26.02
CA SER A 515 16.31 -7.52 -27.09
C SER A 515 15.84 -8.90 -26.62
N LEU A 516 14.80 -9.44 -27.26
CA LEU A 516 14.35 -10.83 -27.06
C LEU A 516 15.13 -11.82 -27.96
N ALA A 517 16.14 -11.32 -28.68
CA ALA A 517 16.98 -12.14 -29.54
C ALA A 517 17.93 -13.02 -28.71
N ASN A 518 18.52 -14.01 -29.38
CA ASN A 518 19.50 -14.91 -28.78
C ASN A 518 20.80 -14.89 -29.59
N PRO A 519 21.92 -14.36 -29.04
CA PRO A 519 22.06 -13.83 -27.68
C PRO A 519 21.32 -12.48 -27.48
N PRO A 520 20.85 -12.17 -26.26
CA PRO A 520 20.20 -10.91 -25.98
C PRO A 520 21.24 -9.78 -25.94
N THR A 521 20.83 -8.60 -26.39
CA THR A 521 21.67 -7.40 -26.44
C THR A 521 20.90 -6.21 -25.89
N GLU A 522 21.57 -5.31 -25.17
CA GLU A 522 20.98 -4.03 -24.80
C GLU A 522 20.57 -3.25 -26.08
N VAL A 523 19.35 -2.72 -26.08
CA VAL A 523 18.78 -1.96 -27.21
C VAL A 523 18.34 -0.56 -26.81
N ASP A 524 18.17 -0.31 -25.51
CA ASP A 524 17.76 0.97 -24.95
C ASP A 524 18.17 1.02 -23.46
N THR A 525 18.23 2.21 -22.89
CA THR A 525 18.47 2.43 -21.45
C THR A 525 17.64 3.61 -20.97
N LEU A 526 16.92 3.44 -19.87
CA LEU A 526 15.99 4.42 -19.29
C LEU A 526 16.52 4.96 -17.97
N MET A 527 16.35 6.25 -17.68
CA MET A 527 16.60 6.79 -16.34
C MET A 527 15.39 6.51 -15.45
N VAL A 528 15.62 6.01 -14.23
CA VAL A 528 14.52 5.62 -13.32
C VAL A 528 13.56 6.77 -13.07
N LYS A 529 14.08 8.00 -12.88
CA LYS A 529 13.26 9.19 -12.67
C LYS A 529 12.23 9.46 -13.78
N ASP A 530 12.50 9.00 -15.00
CA ASP A 530 11.64 9.22 -16.18
C ASP A 530 10.66 8.03 -16.40
N THR A 531 10.68 7.01 -15.54
CA THR A 531 9.87 5.79 -15.69
C THR A 531 8.69 5.68 -14.72
N PHE A 532 8.66 6.53 -13.69
CA PHE A 532 7.59 6.50 -12.69
C PHE A 532 6.23 6.78 -13.30
N PHE A 533 5.29 5.84 -13.12
CA PHE A 533 3.92 5.88 -13.65
C PHE A 533 3.82 6.03 -15.18
N ASP A 534 4.93 5.83 -15.90
CA ASP A 534 4.99 5.86 -17.35
C ASP A 534 5.08 4.43 -17.91
N LEU A 535 3.97 3.96 -18.49
CA LEU A 535 3.86 2.63 -19.11
C LEU A 535 4.16 2.63 -20.61
N THR A 536 4.70 3.72 -21.18
CA THR A 536 5.05 3.81 -22.60
C THR A 536 5.95 2.66 -23.03
N GLN A 537 7.02 2.38 -22.27
CA GLN A 537 7.91 1.26 -22.56
C GLN A 537 7.22 -0.10 -22.36
N TYR A 538 6.35 -0.23 -21.36
CA TYR A 538 5.59 -1.47 -21.11
C TYR A 538 4.69 -1.84 -22.31
N HIS A 539 4.03 -0.86 -22.94
CA HIS A 539 3.18 -1.07 -24.12
C HIS A 539 3.91 -1.16 -25.46
N LYS A 540 5.17 -0.74 -25.52
CA LYS A 540 5.95 -0.65 -26.76
C LYS A 540 5.90 -1.97 -27.54
N ASP A 541 5.82 -1.86 -28.85
CA ASP A 541 5.77 -2.98 -29.80
C ASP A 541 4.66 -4.01 -29.46
N ASN A 542 3.43 -3.54 -29.21
CA ASN A 542 2.27 -4.37 -28.88
C ASN A 542 2.50 -5.25 -27.62
N GLY A 543 3.11 -4.69 -26.59
CA GLY A 543 3.35 -5.34 -25.30
C GLY A 543 4.65 -6.13 -25.19
N LEU A 544 5.48 -6.18 -26.24
CA LEU A 544 6.82 -6.79 -26.16
C LEU A 544 7.81 -5.96 -25.34
N GLY A 545 7.57 -4.65 -25.20
CA GLY A 545 8.43 -3.77 -24.42
C GLY A 545 8.54 -4.16 -22.95
N MET A 546 7.47 -4.68 -22.36
CA MET A 546 7.47 -5.29 -21.02
C MET A 546 8.45 -6.47 -20.92
N GLU A 547 8.41 -7.40 -21.88
CA GLU A 547 9.30 -8.57 -21.88
C GLU A 547 10.77 -8.16 -22.05
N ARG A 548 11.03 -7.08 -22.80
CA ARG A 548 12.37 -6.49 -22.95
C ARG A 548 12.88 -5.80 -21.69
N LEU A 549 11.99 -5.19 -20.90
CA LEU A 549 12.31 -4.64 -19.58
C LEU A 549 12.70 -5.78 -18.63
N LEU A 550 11.89 -6.84 -18.54
CA LEU A 550 12.21 -8.01 -17.72
C LEU A 550 13.54 -8.65 -18.15
N ASN A 551 13.78 -8.77 -19.47
CA ASN A 551 15.05 -9.30 -19.96
C ASN A 551 16.25 -8.40 -19.61
N GLY A 552 16.03 -7.09 -19.53
CA GLY A 552 17.02 -6.14 -19.01
C GLY A 552 17.36 -6.40 -17.55
N LEU A 553 16.34 -6.51 -16.70
CA LEU A 553 16.52 -6.83 -15.28
C LEU A 553 17.25 -8.16 -15.02
N LEU A 554 17.05 -9.16 -15.88
CA LEU A 554 17.72 -10.45 -15.81
C LEU A 554 19.20 -10.40 -16.21
N ASN A 555 19.63 -9.37 -16.96
CA ASN A 555 21.00 -9.25 -17.49
C ASN A 555 21.79 -8.08 -16.89
N GLN A 556 21.12 -7.12 -16.26
CA GLN A 556 21.71 -6.00 -15.53
C GLN A 556 22.04 -6.43 -14.09
N ASP A 557 23.13 -5.88 -13.54
CA ASP A 557 23.50 -6.04 -12.14
C ASP A 557 22.59 -5.14 -11.26
N ALA A 558 22.33 -5.53 -10.02
CA ALA A 558 21.69 -4.63 -9.04
C ALA A 558 22.74 -3.73 -8.38
N GLN A 559 22.33 -2.59 -7.82
CA GLN A 559 23.17 -1.86 -6.86
C GLN A 559 23.38 -2.70 -5.58
N ALA A 560 24.51 -2.48 -4.89
CA ALA A 560 24.79 -3.19 -3.65
C ALA A 560 23.83 -2.80 -2.51
N PHE A 561 23.62 -3.71 -1.57
CA PHE A 561 23.06 -3.34 -0.27
C PHE A 561 24.14 -2.63 0.55
N ASP A 562 24.08 -1.31 0.59
CA ASP A 562 24.93 -0.45 1.41
C ASP A 562 24.27 0.93 1.61
N ARG A 563 24.99 1.90 2.16
CA ARG A 563 24.40 3.22 2.43
C ARG A 563 24.14 4.05 1.18
N PHE A 564 24.69 3.73 0.00
CA PHE A 564 24.60 4.60 -1.18
C PHE A 564 23.26 4.39 -1.90
N VAL A 565 22.68 5.47 -2.44
CA VAL A 565 21.36 5.43 -3.07
C VAL A 565 21.32 6.38 -4.26
N ALA A 566 20.82 5.91 -5.39
CA ALA A 566 20.77 6.67 -6.63
C ALA A 566 19.97 7.99 -6.51
N ASP A 567 20.48 9.05 -7.14
CA ASP A 567 19.85 10.37 -7.12
C ASP A 567 18.43 10.38 -7.72
N ASP A 568 18.13 9.48 -8.67
CA ASP A 568 16.81 9.29 -9.27
C ASP A 568 15.70 9.06 -8.23
N VAL A 569 16.03 8.45 -7.08
CA VAL A 569 15.06 8.19 -6.00
C VAL A 569 15.23 9.08 -4.77
N THR A 570 16.36 9.79 -4.62
CA THR A 570 16.58 10.73 -3.51
C THR A 570 16.27 12.18 -3.88
N ASN A 571 16.25 12.55 -5.17
CA ASN A 571 16.00 13.92 -5.63
C ASN A 571 14.80 14.02 -6.59
N PHE A 572 14.54 12.94 -7.34
CA PHE A 572 13.58 12.95 -8.44
C PHE A 572 12.40 11.98 -8.26
N LEU A 573 12.21 11.44 -7.04
CA LEU A 573 11.13 10.48 -6.78
C LEU A 573 9.78 11.09 -7.19
N PHE A 574 9.07 10.39 -8.08
CA PHE A 574 7.76 10.79 -8.62
C PHE A 574 7.72 12.20 -9.22
N GLN A 575 8.86 12.72 -9.67
CA GLN A 575 8.88 13.95 -10.44
C GLN A 575 8.08 13.74 -11.74
N ASN A 576 7.10 14.60 -12.00
CA ASN A 576 6.35 14.50 -13.24
C ASN A 576 7.18 14.99 -14.45
N ASN A 577 6.92 14.42 -15.62
CA ASN A 577 7.55 14.80 -16.89
C ASN A 577 7.23 16.24 -17.34
N ASN A 578 6.35 16.95 -16.62
CA ASN A 578 5.90 18.31 -16.93
C ASN A 578 6.54 19.39 -16.04
N GLY A 579 7.56 19.05 -15.24
CA GLY A 579 8.35 20.01 -14.46
C GLY A 579 7.90 20.22 -13.00
N GLY A 580 7.51 19.15 -12.30
CA GLY A 580 7.23 19.14 -10.86
C GLY A 580 8.48 19.14 -9.98
N ILE A 581 8.32 19.38 -8.68
CA ILE A 581 9.40 19.19 -7.70
C ILE A 581 9.45 17.70 -7.34
N GLY A 582 10.62 17.06 -7.49
CA GLY A 582 10.82 15.67 -7.08
C GLY A 582 10.78 15.49 -5.56
N GLN A 583 10.71 14.24 -5.10
CA GLN A 583 10.78 13.90 -3.68
C GLN A 583 12.04 13.08 -3.35
N ASP A 584 12.17 12.71 -2.07
CA ASP A 584 13.28 11.93 -1.53
C ASP A 584 12.76 10.67 -0.83
N LEU A 585 12.99 9.50 -1.45
CA LEU A 585 12.56 8.20 -0.94
C LEU A 585 13.17 7.86 0.41
N ILE A 586 14.45 8.21 0.62
CA ILE A 586 15.19 7.88 1.83
C ILE A 586 14.77 8.79 2.98
N ALA A 587 14.62 10.08 2.72
CA ALA A 587 14.04 11.01 3.68
C ALA A 587 12.61 10.57 4.07
N ARG A 588 11.80 10.11 3.11
CA ARG A 588 10.48 9.51 3.38
C ARG A 588 10.55 8.26 4.22
N ASN A 589 11.52 7.36 4.00
CA ASN A 589 11.68 6.15 4.83
C ASN A 589 11.95 6.50 6.30
N ILE A 590 12.87 7.44 6.54
CA ILE A 590 13.20 7.91 7.88
C ILE A 590 12.00 8.60 8.52
N GLN A 591 11.34 9.49 7.78
CA GLN A 591 10.16 10.21 8.26
C GLN A 591 9.00 9.26 8.58
N ARG A 592 8.74 8.24 7.74
CA ARG A 592 7.72 7.20 7.95
C ARG A 592 8.06 6.31 9.14
N GLY A 593 9.33 5.98 9.36
CA GLY A 593 9.77 5.30 10.59
C GLY A 593 9.42 6.10 11.86
N ARG A 594 9.58 7.41 11.84
CA ARG A 594 9.19 8.30 12.95
C ARG A 594 7.67 8.43 13.08
N ASP A 595 6.94 8.54 11.97
CA ASP A 595 5.48 8.55 11.93
C ASP A 595 4.86 7.28 12.55
N HIS A 596 5.44 6.13 12.25
CA HIS A 596 5.01 4.84 12.79
C HIS A 596 5.51 4.59 14.21
N GLY A 597 6.25 5.52 14.82
CA GLY A 597 6.81 5.32 16.16
C GLY A 597 7.75 4.12 16.22
N ILE A 598 8.56 3.89 15.19
CA ILE A 598 9.56 2.81 15.20
C ILE A 598 10.67 3.16 16.20
N PRO A 599 11.02 2.23 17.11
CA PRO A 599 12.15 2.40 18.02
C PRO A 599 13.48 2.63 17.30
N GLY A 600 14.45 3.20 18.01
CA GLY A 600 15.77 3.47 17.46
C GLY A 600 16.55 2.19 17.16
N TYR A 601 17.64 2.31 16.43
CA TYR A 601 18.47 1.18 16.02
C TYR A 601 18.96 0.32 17.21
N ASN A 602 19.33 0.92 18.33
CA ASN A 602 19.78 0.19 19.53
C ASN A 602 18.69 -0.72 20.12
N ASP A 603 17.42 -0.30 20.12
CA ASP A 603 16.32 -1.12 20.62
C ASP A 603 16.19 -2.43 19.80
N TRP A 604 16.43 -2.34 18.48
CA TRP A 604 16.43 -3.50 17.59
C TRP A 604 17.69 -4.35 17.69
N ARG A 605 18.85 -3.74 18.00
CA ARG A 605 20.06 -4.50 18.33
C ARG A 605 19.83 -5.36 19.56
N GLU A 606 19.27 -4.80 20.63
CA GLU A 606 18.93 -5.54 21.84
C GLU A 606 17.91 -6.64 21.58
N PHE A 607 16.85 -6.35 20.82
CA PHE A 607 15.88 -7.37 20.35
C PHE A 607 16.58 -8.54 19.63
N CYS A 608 17.61 -8.25 18.85
CA CYS A 608 18.41 -9.22 18.12
C CYS A 608 19.61 -9.77 18.91
N ASN A 609 19.61 -9.63 20.24
CA ASN A 609 20.64 -10.10 21.17
C ASN A 609 22.04 -9.54 20.87
N MET A 610 22.11 -8.29 20.42
CA MET A 610 23.34 -7.55 20.20
C MET A 610 23.47 -6.41 21.22
N PRO A 611 24.70 -6.08 21.66
CA PRO A 611 24.91 -4.95 22.57
C PRO A 611 24.50 -3.62 21.92
N SER A 612 23.89 -2.74 22.72
CA SER A 612 23.64 -1.35 22.34
C SER A 612 24.94 -0.58 22.11
N ALA A 613 24.95 0.26 21.07
CA ALA A 613 26.06 1.15 20.79
C ALA A 613 25.85 2.46 21.57
N CYS A 614 26.56 2.62 22.70
CA CYS A 614 26.32 3.73 23.65
C CYS A 614 27.30 4.90 23.55
N SER A 615 28.35 4.78 22.73
CA SER A 615 29.37 5.83 22.60
C SER A 615 29.95 5.83 21.19
N TRP A 616 30.17 7.02 20.65
CA TRP A 616 30.88 7.21 19.39
C TRP A 616 32.33 6.69 19.41
N ASP A 617 32.92 6.54 20.59
CA ASP A 617 34.30 6.05 20.74
C ASP A 617 34.40 4.52 20.65
N ASN A 618 33.28 3.80 20.71
CA ASN A 618 33.24 2.34 20.64
C ASN A 618 32.24 1.88 19.55
N PRO A 619 32.67 1.77 18.29
CA PRO A 619 31.80 1.34 17.19
C PRO A 619 31.30 -0.09 17.42
N PRO A 620 30.03 -0.40 17.06
CA PRO A 620 29.55 -1.78 17.05
C PRO A 620 30.28 -2.61 15.99
N ALA A 621 30.49 -3.90 16.25
CA ALA A 621 31.24 -4.79 15.38
C ALA A 621 30.62 -4.95 13.98
N GLU A 622 29.30 -4.81 13.88
CA GLU A 622 28.54 -4.94 12.64
C GLU A 622 28.69 -3.72 11.72
N ILE A 623 29.11 -2.56 12.21
CA ILE A 623 29.24 -1.32 11.42
C ILE A 623 30.71 -1.04 11.11
N SER A 624 31.00 -0.60 9.87
CA SER A 624 32.35 -0.19 9.51
C SER A 624 32.77 1.12 10.24
N GLN A 625 34.06 1.30 10.48
CA GLN A 625 34.57 2.56 11.04
C GLN A 625 34.14 3.78 10.21
N GLU A 626 34.15 3.66 8.88
CA GLU A 626 33.70 4.71 7.97
C GLU A 626 32.21 5.04 8.19
N ASN A 627 31.33 4.04 8.15
CA ASN A 627 29.89 4.28 8.35
C ASN A 627 29.61 4.84 9.74
N TRP A 628 30.33 4.37 10.76
CA TRP A 628 30.20 4.88 12.12
C TRP A 628 30.61 6.35 12.24
N GLU A 629 31.69 6.76 11.58
CA GLU A 629 32.11 8.17 11.52
C GLU A 629 31.10 9.04 10.77
N GLN A 630 30.48 8.53 9.69
CA GLN A 630 29.42 9.27 9.00
C GLN A 630 28.18 9.45 9.89
N LEU A 631 27.75 8.40 10.59
CA LEU A 631 26.64 8.49 11.55
C LEU A 631 26.95 9.48 12.69
N LYS A 632 28.19 9.50 13.19
CA LYS A 632 28.66 10.46 14.21
C LYS A 632 28.55 11.91 13.78
N ASN A 633 28.73 12.19 12.49
CA ASN A 633 28.62 13.54 11.94
C ASN A 633 27.16 14.01 11.81
N ILE A 634 26.19 13.10 11.92
CA ILE A 634 24.77 13.36 11.66
C ILE A 634 23.94 13.31 12.94
N TYR A 635 24.14 12.26 13.76
CA TYR A 635 23.40 12.06 15.00
C TYR A 635 24.20 12.58 16.20
N VAL A 636 23.51 13.24 17.13
CA VAL A 636 24.14 13.72 18.37
C VAL A 636 24.54 12.54 19.26
N ASN A 637 23.61 11.61 19.48
CA ASN A 637 23.85 10.39 20.24
C ASN A 637 23.63 9.15 19.37
N PRO A 638 24.43 8.09 19.55
CA PRO A 638 24.21 6.80 18.88
C PRO A 638 22.80 6.22 19.08
N SER A 639 22.20 6.42 20.26
CA SER A 639 20.86 5.91 20.58
C SER A 639 19.75 6.58 19.77
N ASP A 640 20.02 7.71 19.12
CA ASP A 640 19.05 8.44 18.31
C ASP A 640 19.01 7.96 16.85
N ILE A 641 19.88 7.04 16.45
CA ILE A 641 19.95 6.50 15.08
C ILE A 641 18.61 5.82 14.72
N ASP A 642 17.99 6.26 13.62
CA ASP A 642 16.78 5.65 13.09
C ASP A 642 17.07 4.21 12.60
N LEU A 643 16.14 3.27 12.80
CA LEU A 643 16.32 1.85 12.42
C LEU A 643 16.82 1.70 10.98
N PHE A 644 16.22 2.44 10.03
CA PHE A 644 16.62 2.37 8.62
C PHE A 644 18.09 2.74 8.43
N ALA A 645 18.51 3.92 8.89
CA ALA A 645 19.89 4.38 8.77
C ALA A 645 20.88 3.44 9.46
N GLY A 646 20.55 2.95 10.67
CA GLY A 646 21.39 2.01 11.42
C GLY A 646 21.54 0.66 10.74
N GLY A 647 20.45 0.10 10.19
CA GLY A 647 20.49 -1.17 9.47
C GLY A 647 21.24 -1.10 8.14
N MET A 648 21.09 0.00 7.39
CA MET A 648 21.87 0.24 6.16
C MET A 648 23.37 0.44 6.43
N ALA A 649 23.75 0.79 7.65
CA ALA A 649 25.14 1.00 8.05
C ALA A 649 25.91 -0.30 8.31
N GLU A 650 25.19 -1.41 8.53
CA GLU A 650 25.78 -2.70 8.86
C GLU A 650 26.45 -3.35 7.64
N ARG A 651 27.53 -4.08 7.89
CA ARG A 651 28.17 -4.94 6.90
C ARG A 651 27.33 -6.22 6.71
N ALA A 652 27.43 -6.82 5.53
CA ALA A 652 26.85 -8.11 5.23
C ALA A 652 27.16 -9.16 6.32
N PHE A 653 26.13 -9.88 6.74
CA PHE A 653 26.16 -10.88 7.80
C PHE A 653 26.04 -12.30 7.22
N ALA A 654 26.77 -13.23 7.83
CA ALA A 654 26.87 -14.62 7.39
C ALA A 654 27.26 -14.72 5.90
N ASP A 655 26.46 -15.41 5.10
CA ASP A 655 26.62 -15.59 3.65
C ASP A 655 25.54 -14.87 2.83
N GLY A 656 24.76 -13.99 3.45
CA GLY A 656 23.75 -13.13 2.79
C GLY A 656 24.27 -11.74 2.46
N ILE A 657 23.37 -10.88 1.94
CA ILE A 657 23.70 -9.48 1.62
C ILE A 657 23.39 -8.52 2.76
N LEU A 658 22.46 -8.87 3.66
CA LEU A 658 21.96 -7.97 4.70
C LEU A 658 22.86 -7.94 5.94
N GLY A 659 22.78 -6.85 6.69
CA GLY A 659 23.31 -6.77 8.05
C GLY A 659 22.55 -7.64 9.06
N ARG A 660 23.18 -7.90 10.21
CA ARG A 660 22.65 -8.79 11.25
C ARG A 660 21.30 -8.33 11.82
N THR A 661 21.08 -7.02 11.99
CA THR A 661 19.81 -6.47 12.50
C THR A 661 18.68 -6.73 11.50
N PHE A 662 18.88 -6.41 10.23
CA PHE A 662 17.86 -6.66 9.20
C PHE A 662 17.64 -8.15 8.96
N SER A 663 18.69 -8.98 8.93
CA SER A 663 18.54 -10.44 8.84
C SER A 663 17.71 -11.01 9.99
N CYS A 664 17.91 -10.53 11.22
CA CYS A 664 17.12 -10.93 12.39
C CYS A 664 15.64 -10.54 12.28
N ILE A 665 15.33 -9.29 11.91
CA ILE A 665 13.94 -8.81 11.76
C ILE A 665 13.23 -9.54 10.62
N ILE A 666 13.90 -9.70 9.48
CA ILE A 666 13.34 -10.29 8.27
C ILE A 666 13.14 -11.80 8.45
N SER A 667 14.14 -12.54 8.96
CA SER A 667 13.97 -13.97 9.26
C SER A 667 12.83 -14.21 10.25
N ASN A 668 12.69 -13.37 11.29
CA ASN A 668 11.58 -13.44 12.22
C ASN A 668 10.21 -13.31 11.52
N GLN A 669 10.05 -12.32 10.63
CA GLN A 669 8.80 -12.14 9.89
C GLN A 669 8.52 -13.33 8.97
N PHE A 670 9.49 -13.80 8.18
CA PHE A 670 9.29 -14.91 7.25
C PHE A 670 9.04 -16.25 7.97
N GLN A 671 9.63 -16.47 9.14
CA GLN A 671 9.28 -17.62 9.99
C GLN A 671 7.79 -17.58 10.37
N ARG A 672 7.30 -16.42 10.77
CA ARG A 672 5.88 -16.23 11.12
C ARG A 672 4.95 -16.42 9.93
N LEU A 673 5.37 -15.96 8.74
CA LEU A 673 4.61 -16.18 7.49
C LEU A 673 4.60 -17.65 7.05
N LYS A 674 5.65 -18.43 7.35
CA LYS A 674 5.70 -19.86 7.04
C LYS A 674 4.90 -20.69 8.04
N PHE A 675 5.15 -20.52 9.34
CA PHE A 675 4.59 -21.37 10.39
C PHE A 675 3.22 -20.91 10.88
N GLY A 676 2.87 -19.63 10.70
CA GLY A 676 1.54 -19.08 11.00
C GLY A 676 0.56 -19.16 9.82
N ASP A 677 0.96 -19.70 8.67
CA ASP A 677 0.10 -19.84 7.49
C ASP A 677 -0.46 -21.27 7.36
N ARG A 678 -1.74 -21.45 7.71
CA ARG A 678 -2.44 -22.73 7.63
C ARG A 678 -2.46 -23.30 6.22
N PHE A 679 -2.38 -22.47 5.19
CA PHE A 679 -2.45 -22.89 3.80
C PHE A 679 -1.09 -22.90 3.10
N PHE A 680 0.03 -22.68 3.83
CA PHE A 680 1.38 -22.70 3.25
C PHE A 680 1.59 -23.99 2.44
N PHE A 681 2.18 -23.92 1.26
CA PHE A 681 2.07 -25.00 0.28
C PHE A 681 2.69 -26.33 0.74
N THR A 682 3.68 -26.29 1.63
CA THR A 682 4.29 -27.49 2.22
C THR A 682 3.59 -27.96 3.50
N ASN A 683 2.68 -27.17 4.07
CA ASN A 683 1.96 -27.55 5.28
C ASN A 683 1.08 -28.80 5.06
N THR A 684 0.87 -29.56 6.12
CA THR A 684 -0.02 -30.74 6.16
C THR A 684 -1.21 -30.57 7.09
N ALA A 685 -1.27 -29.49 7.88
CA ALA A 685 -2.38 -29.21 8.80
C ALA A 685 -3.62 -28.62 8.09
N ASN A 686 -3.48 -28.13 6.86
CA ASN A 686 -4.63 -27.78 6.01
C ASN A 686 -5.52 -29.02 5.79
N PRO A 687 -6.87 -28.91 5.79
CA PRO A 687 -7.75 -30.08 5.56
C PRO A 687 -7.57 -30.72 4.18
N PHE A 688 -7.10 -29.94 3.20
CA PHE A 688 -6.84 -30.38 1.83
C PHE A 688 -5.42 -30.03 1.41
N PRO A 689 -4.37 -30.58 2.05
CA PRO A 689 -2.99 -30.21 1.76
C PRO A 689 -2.61 -30.66 0.35
N PHE A 690 -1.55 -30.07 -0.23
CA PHE A 690 -0.97 -30.66 -1.44
C PHE A 690 -0.42 -32.05 -1.11
N SER A 691 -0.64 -33.00 -2.00
CA SER A 691 0.01 -34.31 -1.97
C SER A 691 1.53 -34.16 -2.10
N GLN A 692 2.28 -35.21 -1.74
CA GLN A 692 3.73 -35.18 -1.87
C GLN A 692 4.17 -34.95 -3.32
N THR A 693 3.46 -35.55 -4.29
CA THR A 693 3.72 -35.36 -5.72
C THR A 693 3.53 -33.91 -6.15
N GLU A 694 2.43 -33.27 -5.75
CA GLU A 694 2.16 -31.86 -6.06
C GLU A 694 3.22 -30.94 -5.43
N LYS A 695 3.62 -31.19 -4.17
CA LYS A 695 4.69 -30.45 -3.50
C LYS A 695 6.03 -30.59 -4.24
N ASP A 696 6.38 -31.80 -4.67
CA ASP A 696 7.63 -32.06 -5.38
C ASP A 696 7.66 -31.45 -6.79
N ILE A 697 6.50 -31.23 -7.40
CA ILE A 697 6.36 -30.47 -8.65
C ILE A 697 6.55 -28.97 -8.38
N LEU A 698 5.86 -28.42 -7.38
CA LEU A 698 5.95 -27.00 -7.03
C LEU A 698 7.38 -26.60 -6.62
N ARG A 699 8.10 -27.45 -5.88
CA ARG A 699 9.50 -27.20 -5.50
C ARG A 699 10.47 -27.07 -6.67
N LYS A 700 10.13 -27.64 -7.83
CA LYS A 700 10.94 -27.58 -9.04
C LYS A 700 10.62 -26.38 -9.92
N ARG A 701 9.56 -25.63 -9.61
CA ARG A 701 9.19 -24.42 -10.33
C ARG A 701 9.95 -23.24 -9.76
N HIS A 702 10.84 -22.70 -10.58
CA HIS A 702 11.63 -21.52 -10.28
C HIS A 702 11.11 -20.30 -11.02
N LEU A 703 11.53 -19.10 -10.60
CA LEU A 703 11.13 -17.84 -11.25
C LEU A 703 11.47 -17.85 -12.75
N ALA A 704 12.61 -18.44 -13.09
CA ALA A 704 13.05 -18.58 -14.47
C ALA A 704 12.06 -19.41 -15.32
N ASP A 705 11.49 -20.47 -14.76
CA ASP A 705 10.53 -21.32 -15.47
C ASP A 705 9.20 -20.59 -15.70
N VAL A 706 8.73 -19.84 -14.70
CA VAL A 706 7.51 -19.02 -14.81
C VAL A 706 7.69 -17.91 -15.85
N ILE A 707 8.85 -17.25 -15.90
CA ILE A 707 9.14 -16.24 -16.93
C ILE A 707 9.18 -16.88 -18.33
N CYS A 708 9.82 -18.05 -18.47
CA CYS A 708 9.88 -18.78 -19.74
C CYS A 708 8.50 -19.15 -20.29
N ASP A 709 7.57 -19.57 -19.44
CA ASP A 709 6.23 -19.99 -19.87
C ASP A 709 5.33 -18.82 -20.27
N ASN A 710 5.68 -17.59 -19.86
CA ASN A 710 4.80 -16.42 -19.95
C ASN A 710 5.39 -15.25 -20.76
N THR A 711 6.56 -15.44 -21.40
CA THR A 711 7.24 -14.43 -22.22
C THR A 711 7.88 -15.07 -23.47
N ASP A 712 8.30 -14.26 -24.44
CA ASP A 712 9.07 -14.70 -25.61
C ASP A 712 10.59 -14.63 -25.36
N ILE A 713 11.05 -14.50 -24.10
CA ILE A 713 12.47 -14.56 -23.77
C ILE A 713 12.97 -15.98 -24.05
N GLU A 714 13.97 -16.13 -24.94
CA GLU A 714 14.47 -17.46 -25.29
C GLU A 714 15.50 -18.02 -24.31
N VAL A 715 16.30 -17.14 -23.70
CA VAL A 715 17.42 -17.49 -22.81
C VAL A 715 17.50 -16.50 -21.66
N LEU A 716 17.59 -17.02 -20.44
CA LEU A 716 17.77 -16.23 -19.22
C LEU A 716 18.60 -16.99 -18.17
N PRO A 717 19.06 -16.36 -17.08
CA PRO A 717 19.79 -17.07 -16.02
C PRO A 717 18.90 -18.12 -15.35
N LYS A 718 19.43 -19.34 -15.15
CA LYS A 718 18.70 -20.44 -14.48
C LYS A 718 18.19 -20.07 -13.08
N MET A 719 19.03 -19.43 -12.28
CA MET A 719 18.65 -18.74 -11.05
C MET A 719 18.49 -17.27 -11.40
N ALA A 720 17.25 -16.84 -11.66
CA ALA A 720 16.95 -15.52 -12.25
C ALA A 720 17.52 -14.34 -11.43
N LEU A 721 17.72 -14.53 -10.13
CA LEU A 721 18.20 -13.53 -9.18
C LEU A 721 19.73 -13.46 -9.06
N LYS A 722 20.47 -14.48 -9.53
CA LYS A 722 21.92 -14.61 -9.33
C LYS A 722 22.70 -14.29 -10.60
N ARG A 723 23.67 -13.39 -10.52
CA ARG A 723 24.37 -12.90 -11.71
C ARG A 723 25.22 -13.96 -12.42
N ASN A 724 25.91 -14.80 -11.65
CA ASN A 724 26.79 -15.86 -12.15
C ASN A 724 26.06 -17.20 -12.37
N SER A 725 24.75 -17.17 -12.58
CA SER A 725 23.98 -18.37 -12.87
C SER A 725 24.22 -18.86 -14.31
N PRO A 726 24.30 -20.19 -14.56
CA PRO A 726 24.29 -20.73 -15.92
C PRO A 726 23.06 -20.25 -16.70
N ALA A 727 23.21 -20.08 -18.02
CA ALA A 727 22.10 -19.77 -18.91
C ALA A 727 21.14 -20.97 -19.02
N LEU A 728 19.85 -20.70 -18.95
CA LEU A 728 18.74 -21.60 -19.22
C LEU A 728 18.10 -21.20 -20.55
N LYS A 729 17.93 -22.16 -21.46
CA LYS A 729 17.11 -21.97 -22.66
C LYS A 729 15.67 -22.32 -22.29
N CYS A 730 14.70 -21.49 -22.63
CA CYS A 730 13.32 -21.70 -22.17
C CYS A 730 12.67 -23.00 -22.66
N ARG A 731 13.08 -23.50 -23.83
CA ARG A 731 12.66 -24.84 -24.30
C ARG A 731 13.10 -26.00 -23.39
N ASP A 732 14.11 -25.76 -22.55
CA ASP A 732 14.69 -26.72 -21.61
C ASP A 732 14.25 -26.39 -20.16
N ALA A 733 13.40 -25.37 -19.95
CA ALA A 733 12.85 -24.99 -18.65
C ALA A 733 11.87 -26.06 -18.12
N PHE A 734 11.75 -26.14 -16.80
CA PHE A 734 10.89 -27.13 -16.17
C PHE A 734 9.41 -26.76 -16.38
N GLN A 735 8.68 -27.62 -17.08
CA GLN A 735 7.26 -27.43 -17.35
C GLN A 735 6.40 -27.95 -16.18
N LEU A 736 5.42 -27.16 -15.76
CA LEU A 736 4.47 -27.55 -14.73
C LEU A 736 3.53 -28.67 -15.24
N ASP A 737 3.65 -29.87 -14.67
CA ASP A 737 2.71 -30.97 -14.93
C ASP A 737 1.43 -30.79 -14.12
N LEU A 738 0.31 -30.54 -14.81
CA LEU A 738 -0.99 -30.29 -14.21
C LEU A 738 -1.77 -31.57 -13.87
N ALA A 739 -1.37 -32.73 -14.40
CA ALA A 739 -2.13 -33.97 -14.22
C ALA A 739 -2.32 -34.35 -12.73
N PRO A 740 -1.33 -34.19 -11.84
CA PRO A 740 -1.52 -34.48 -10.41
C PRO A 740 -2.51 -33.57 -9.69
N PHE A 741 -2.77 -32.37 -10.21
CA PHE A 741 -3.61 -31.35 -9.55
C PHE A 741 -5.13 -31.47 -9.89
N VAL A 742 -5.47 -32.36 -10.83
CA VAL A 742 -6.87 -32.55 -11.30
C VAL A 742 -7.60 -33.75 -10.67
N HIS A 743 -6.94 -34.44 -9.73
CA HIS A 743 -7.46 -35.65 -9.08
C HIS A 743 -8.21 -35.41 -7.78
#